data_AF-A0A286C972-F1
#
_entry.id   AF-A0A286C972-F1
#
_cell.length_a   1.000
_cell.length_b   1.000
_cell.length_c   1.000
_cell.angle_alpha   90.00
_cell.angle_beta   90.00
_cell.angle_gamma   90.00
#
_symmetry.space_group_name_H-M   'P 1'
#
loop_
_entity.id
_entity.type
_entity.pdbx_description
1 polymer ?
#
loop_
_entity_poly.entity_id
_entity_poly.type
_entity_poly.pdbx_seq_one_letter_code
_entity_poly.pdbx_strand_id
1 'polypeptide(L)'
;MASEEELFASVDALLEEEPQLPPPAERARLREAAGITQARLAQALKTTTQTVKNYENGRSEPKSPRLEAYQRLLRGWSEKYPAHGVPAPSRQEAPKTVVVPPAAEGPKPGSAAPTPAAPERRPAASSRRPAKQPPQPVSDARFPHGPLAVLDADGSAYGVDGIVLDCPATSVPELVEWTLHESGVGAARLHRNGKDSDPLIVLTAAAAVKLGLPERLEGHEQRRNLRLPDDHPVVQQVKKAKWQLTQRGFGPWARVYRKAQGTQRQCVQLAVLSWGALDERSWPGVAAMEPADIARVLGVYARRVITPRGSTAVSGLELMTALRPPTRAVRDETTGNWVAGHNPGSLGTEPMDPAPPEATQEHPVVVGSGWKGGFLNEEAYQWVRDVDLLSDEECHLPYAVGLDLNTAFLAAAARLTVGLSAPDHFHGPQFNPKIPGSWLVDLSHVELDPRLPSPFTPTGERPDGPAWYQTHTVAYAQELGYNVQPLEAYLRRETGAYLDPWHDRLKTAYLDTLADLGVTRDLDDRAFLAAMERHKDADPALAAVLGAIKATVKGGIGKLRERPQGRRYRDGERWPALERPTWRPDIRAAVISKARVNMHRKLLNMAKLTGLYPLAVLSDCVVYPSPGPSPLDFLPYAASGKPQPGGFRLGPSPGLAKPEGVQEMLWAVDLMEKGYNPARHIKGGDAVLDEGE
;
A
#
# COMPACT_ATOMS: atom_id res chain seq x y z
N MET A 1 34.84 -37.15 27.64
CA MET A 1 33.41 -37.28 27.94
C MET A 1 33.11 -36.32 29.07
N ALA A 2 31.93 -35.70 29.12
CA ALA A 2 31.56 -34.79 30.21
C ALA A 2 31.58 -35.55 31.55
N SER A 3 31.99 -34.88 32.61
CA SER A 3 31.98 -35.42 33.97
C SER A 3 30.56 -35.44 34.55
N GLU A 4 30.35 -36.27 35.57
CA GLU A 4 29.06 -36.40 36.25
C GLU A 4 28.62 -35.07 36.89
N GLU A 5 29.55 -34.31 37.48
CA GLU A 5 29.28 -32.97 38.03
C GLU A 5 28.93 -31.93 36.95
N GLU A 6 29.57 -31.96 35.77
CA GLU A 6 29.19 -31.07 34.66
C GLU A 6 27.78 -31.40 34.13
N LEU A 7 27.41 -32.68 34.10
CA LEU A 7 26.07 -33.12 33.69
C LEU A 7 25.02 -32.72 34.73
N PHE A 8 25.28 -32.90 36.03
CA PHE A 8 24.39 -32.41 37.07
C PHE A 8 24.28 -30.88 37.08
N ALA A 9 25.38 -30.14 36.95
CA ALA A 9 25.32 -28.68 36.84
C ALA A 9 24.54 -28.20 35.60
N SER A 10 24.61 -28.94 34.49
CA SER A 10 23.81 -28.65 33.28
C SER A 10 22.33 -28.96 33.47
N VAL A 11 22.00 -30.00 34.24
CA VAL A 11 20.63 -30.36 34.61
C VAL A 11 20.06 -29.37 35.62
N ASP A 12 20.83 -28.97 36.64
CA ASP A 12 20.42 -27.96 37.63
C ASP A 12 20.22 -26.60 36.95
N ALA A 13 21.06 -26.21 35.99
CA ALA A 13 20.85 -25.01 35.16
C ALA A 13 19.59 -25.08 34.28
N LEU A 14 19.18 -26.28 33.84
CA LEU A 14 17.90 -26.49 33.16
C LEU A 14 16.71 -26.51 34.12
N LEU A 15 16.91 -26.90 35.38
CA LEU A 15 15.90 -26.84 36.44
C LEU A 15 15.71 -25.43 37.02
N GLU A 16 16.72 -24.56 36.91
CA GLU A 16 16.64 -23.12 37.22
C GLU A 16 16.08 -22.25 36.07
N GLU A 17 15.72 -22.82 34.90
CA GLU A 17 15.09 -22.03 33.83
C GLU A 17 13.80 -21.32 34.28
N GLU A 18 13.64 -20.06 33.89
CA GLU A 18 12.44 -19.27 34.22
C GLU A 18 11.17 -20.01 33.75
N PRO A 19 10.18 -20.24 34.65
CA PRO A 19 9.06 -21.14 34.34
C PRO A 19 8.27 -20.70 33.10
N GLN A 20 8.48 -21.44 32.01
CA GLN A 20 8.05 -21.03 30.69
C GLN A 20 6.51 -20.99 30.58
N LEU A 21 5.96 -19.85 30.16
CA LEU A 21 4.53 -19.73 29.89
C LEU A 21 4.15 -20.60 28.68
N PRO A 22 3.01 -21.32 28.69
CA PRO A 22 2.54 -22.13 27.56
C PRO A 22 2.55 -21.36 26.22
N PRO A 23 2.64 -22.00 25.04
CA PRO A 23 2.66 -21.31 23.76
C PRO A 23 1.49 -20.31 23.60
N PRO A 24 1.67 -19.14 22.95
CA PRO A 24 0.65 -18.07 22.93
C PRO A 24 -0.76 -18.51 22.50
N ALA A 25 -0.85 -19.42 21.52
CA ALA A 25 -2.10 -20.02 21.08
C ALA A 25 -2.81 -20.82 22.19
N GLU A 26 -2.06 -21.57 23.01
CA GLU A 26 -2.59 -22.31 24.15
C GLU A 26 -3.06 -21.37 25.27
N ARG A 27 -2.37 -20.24 25.50
CA ARG A 27 -2.82 -19.19 26.44
C ARG A 27 -4.23 -18.69 26.08
N ALA A 28 -4.46 -18.41 24.79
CA ALA A 28 -5.76 -17.98 24.28
C ALA A 28 -6.82 -19.11 24.37
N ARG A 29 -6.45 -20.32 23.96
CA ARG A 29 -7.34 -21.50 23.98
C ARG A 29 -7.81 -21.86 25.39
N LEU A 30 -6.94 -21.76 26.39
CA LEU A 30 -7.27 -21.97 27.81
C LEU A 30 -8.22 -20.90 28.35
N ARG A 31 -7.98 -19.63 28.01
CA ARG A 31 -8.90 -18.54 28.37
C ARG A 31 -10.30 -18.74 27.77
N GLU A 32 -10.36 -19.17 26.51
CA GLU A 32 -11.61 -19.38 25.78
C GLU A 32 -12.39 -20.59 26.30
N ALA A 33 -11.71 -21.71 26.59
CA ALA A 33 -12.29 -22.86 27.28
C ALA A 33 -12.83 -22.50 28.68
N ALA A 34 -12.17 -21.56 29.38
CA ALA A 34 -12.63 -21.03 30.66
C ALA A 34 -13.80 -20.03 30.56
N GLY A 35 -14.25 -19.65 29.34
CA GLY A 35 -15.32 -18.67 29.14
C GLY A 35 -14.96 -17.24 29.56
N ILE A 36 -13.66 -16.91 29.66
CA ILE A 36 -13.19 -15.61 30.16
C ILE A 36 -12.88 -14.66 28.99
N THR A 37 -13.35 -13.42 29.06
CA THR A 37 -13.01 -12.38 28.08
C THR A 37 -11.62 -11.79 28.39
N GLN A 38 -10.90 -11.34 27.35
CA GLN A 38 -9.60 -10.66 27.53
C GLN A 38 -9.70 -9.45 28.48
N ALA A 39 -10.84 -8.73 28.50
CA ALA A 39 -11.09 -7.62 29.41
C ALA A 39 -11.21 -8.07 30.88
N ARG A 40 -11.91 -9.18 31.14
CA ARG A 40 -12.05 -9.76 32.49
C ARG A 40 -10.72 -10.32 33.00
N LEU A 41 -9.92 -10.94 32.11
CA LEU A 41 -8.56 -11.37 32.42
C LEU A 41 -7.64 -10.17 32.72
N ALA A 42 -7.73 -9.09 31.95
CA ALA A 42 -6.95 -7.88 32.17
C ALA A 42 -7.27 -7.21 33.52
N GLN A 43 -8.56 -7.17 33.89
CA GLN A 43 -9.00 -6.70 35.20
C GLN A 43 -8.42 -7.55 36.35
N ALA A 44 -8.45 -8.88 36.22
CA ALA A 44 -7.88 -9.79 37.22
C ALA A 44 -6.36 -9.63 37.39
N LEU A 45 -5.62 -9.44 36.30
CA LEU A 45 -4.17 -9.24 36.30
C LEU A 45 -3.74 -7.77 36.52
N LYS A 46 -4.68 -6.87 36.82
CA LYS A 46 -4.47 -5.41 36.98
C LYS A 46 -3.59 -4.84 35.85
N THR A 47 -4.05 -5.05 34.61
CA THR A 47 -3.38 -4.65 33.36
C THR A 47 -4.42 -4.23 32.30
N THR A 48 -3.99 -3.90 31.09
CA THR A 48 -4.92 -3.51 29.99
C THR A 48 -5.32 -4.70 29.12
N THR A 49 -6.50 -4.63 28.50
CA THR A 49 -6.96 -5.62 27.50
C THR A 49 -5.97 -5.77 26.34
N GLN A 50 -5.33 -4.67 25.92
CA GLN A 50 -4.31 -4.71 24.87
C GLN A 50 -3.04 -5.43 25.33
N THR A 51 -2.68 -5.32 26.61
CA THR A 51 -1.54 -6.04 27.21
C THR A 51 -1.80 -7.54 27.26
N VAL A 52 -2.99 -7.98 27.71
CA VAL A 52 -3.41 -9.40 27.65
C VAL A 52 -3.40 -9.92 26.21
N LYS A 53 -3.94 -9.14 25.27
CA LYS A 53 -3.89 -9.47 23.84
C LYS A 53 -2.46 -9.61 23.33
N ASN A 54 -1.51 -8.81 23.82
CA ASN A 54 -0.10 -8.97 23.47
C ASN A 54 0.51 -10.27 24.07
N TYR A 55 0.12 -10.66 25.29
CA TYR A 55 0.55 -11.91 25.93
C TYR A 55 0.04 -13.17 25.20
N GLU A 56 -1.22 -13.16 24.75
CA GLU A 56 -1.85 -14.23 23.94
C GLU A 56 -1.36 -14.27 22.48
N ASN A 57 -0.70 -13.21 22.00
CA ASN A 57 -0.12 -13.16 20.65
C ASN A 57 1.43 -13.21 20.66
N GLY A 58 2.06 -13.52 21.80
CA GLY A 58 3.52 -13.62 21.91
C GLY A 58 4.30 -12.32 21.64
N ARG A 59 3.63 -11.16 21.71
CA ARG A 59 4.24 -9.84 21.42
C ARG A 59 4.94 -9.19 22.60
N SER A 60 4.66 -9.68 23.80
CA SER A 60 5.26 -9.30 25.06
C SER A 60 4.93 -10.37 26.09
N GLU A 61 5.69 -10.45 27.17
CA GLU A 61 5.40 -11.36 28.29
C GLU A 61 5.18 -10.55 29.58
N PRO A 62 4.37 -11.05 30.54
CA PRO A 62 4.25 -10.43 31.85
C PRO A 62 5.56 -10.55 32.63
N LYS A 63 5.87 -9.51 33.41
CA LYS A 63 6.94 -9.54 34.41
C LYS A 63 6.36 -9.77 35.80
N SER A 64 7.15 -10.28 36.73
CA SER A 64 6.81 -10.35 38.15
C SER A 64 6.29 -9.00 38.70
N PRO A 65 5.28 -8.97 39.58
CA PRO A 65 4.55 -10.11 40.18
C PRO A 65 3.36 -10.62 39.34
N ARG A 66 3.24 -10.21 38.06
CA ARG A 66 2.12 -10.63 37.19
C ARG A 66 2.40 -11.94 36.46
N LEU A 67 3.66 -12.32 36.31
CA LEU A 67 4.09 -13.55 35.64
C LEU A 67 3.59 -14.77 36.42
N GLU A 68 3.85 -14.82 37.72
CA GLU A 68 3.47 -15.87 38.65
C GLU A 68 1.94 -15.99 38.76
N ALA A 69 1.25 -14.84 38.83
CA ALA A 69 -0.22 -14.79 38.86
C ALA A 69 -0.84 -15.35 37.56
N TYR A 70 -0.23 -15.07 36.41
CA TYR A 70 -0.70 -15.56 35.12
C TYR A 70 -0.37 -17.04 34.89
N GLN A 71 0.84 -17.48 35.25
CA GLN A 71 1.24 -18.90 35.25
C GLN A 71 0.30 -19.74 36.11
N ARG A 72 -0.01 -19.31 37.35
CA ARG A 72 -0.93 -20.01 38.26
C ARG A 72 -2.34 -20.14 37.66
N LEU A 73 -2.83 -19.08 37.00
CA LEU A 73 -4.12 -19.08 36.34
C LEU A 73 -4.16 -20.03 35.13
N LEU A 74 -3.13 -19.97 34.27
CA LEU A 74 -3.02 -20.86 33.10
C LEU A 74 -2.89 -22.33 33.51
N ARG A 75 -2.12 -22.65 34.56
CA ARG A 75 -2.00 -24.02 35.10
C ARG A 75 -3.33 -24.58 35.58
N GLY A 76 -4.07 -23.80 36.37
CA GLY A 76 -5.42 -24.17 36.82
C GLY A 76 -6.44 -24.28 35.67
N TRP A 77 -6.23 -23.60 34.55
CA TRP A 77 -7.02 -23.82 33.33
C TRP A 77 -6.57 -25.06 32.56
N SER A 78 -5.28 -25.39 32.45
CA SER A 78 -4.83 -26.59 31.74
C SER A 78 -5.25 -27.88 32.44
N GLU A 79 -5.28 -27.87 33.78
CA GLU A 79 -5.83 -28.99 34.59
C GLU A 79 -7.34 -29.17 34.38
N LYS A 80 -8.09 -28.07 34.27
CA LYS A 80 -9.55 -28.07 34.11
C LYS A 80 -10.01 -28.29 32.67
N TYR A 81 -9.17 -27.93 31.70
CA TYR A 81 -9.43 -27.99 30.27
C TYR A 81 -8.22 -28.64 29.57
N PRO A 82 -8.05 -29.97 29.65
CA PRO A 82 -6.98 -30.65 28.93
C PRO A 82 -7.17 -30.54 27.40
N ALA A 83 -6.06 -30.58 26.65
CA ALA A 83 -6.11 -30.63 25.19
C ALA A 83 -6.48 -32.05 24.73
N HIS A 84 -7.64 -32.23 24.11
CA HIS A 84 -7.97 -33.47 23.42
C HIS A 84 -7.31 -33.49 22.04
N GLY A 85 -6.35 -34.41 21.82
CA GLY A 85 -5.64 -34.56 20.56
C GLY A 85 -5.44 -36.01 20.15
N VAL A 86 -5.98 -36.36 18.96
CA VAL A 86 -5.69 -37.54 18.11
C VAL A 86 -5.92 -38.94 18.73
N PRO A 87 -6.85 -39.76 18.20
CA PRO A 87 -7.04 -41.14 18.62
C PRO A 87 -6.03 -42.12 17.98
N ALA A 88 -5.54 -43.07 18.76
CA ALA A 88 -4.84 -44.28 18.29
C ALA A 88 -5.86 -45.43 18.06
N PRO A 89 -5.53 -46.48 17.26
CA PRO A 89 -6.56 -47.32 16.61
C PRO A 89 -7.03 -48.57 17.40
N SER A 90 -8.24 -49.04 17.04
CA SER A 90 -8.99 -50.21 17.55
C SER A 90 -9.55 -50.07 18.98
N ARG A 91 -10.72 -50.64 19.33
CA ARG A 91 -11.46 -51.80 18.80
C ARG A 91 -12.98 -51.58 18.90
N GLN A 92 -13.79 -52.31 18.13
CA GLN A 92 -15.27 -52.21 18.11
C GLN A 92 -15.93 -52.64 19.43
N GLU A 93 -17.00 -51.94 19.82
CA GLU A 93 -18.24 -52.55 20.35
C GLU A 93 -19.42 -51.54 20.30
N ALA A 94 -20.66 -52.04 20.29
CA ALA A 94 -21.90 -51.27 20.15
C ALA A 94 -23.07 -52.07 20.77
N PRO A 95 -24.31 -51.54 20.90
CA PRO A 95 -24.75 -50.16 21.18
C PRO A 95 -25.68 -50.11 22.44
N LYS A 96 -26.26 -48.94 22.79
CA LYS A 96 -27.67 -48.84 23.24
C LYS A 96 -28.19 -47.39 23.33
N THR A 97 -29.51 -47.28 23.19
CA THR A 97 -30.34 -46.07 23.03
C THR A 97 -30.94 -45.56 24.36
N VAL A 98 -31.82 -44.54 24.28
CA VAL A 98 -32.84 -44.03 25.25
C VAL A 98 -32.45 -42.69 25.91
N VAL A 99 -33.27 -41.64 26.05
CA VAL A 99 -34.56 -41.15 25.46
C VAL A 99 -34.65 -39.63 25.79
N VAL A 100 -35.42 -38.82 25.05
CA VAL A 100 -35.80 -37.44 25.45
C VAL A 100 -37.33 -37.32 25.59
N PRO A 101 -37.84 -36.62 26.62
CA PRO A 101 -39.12 -35.92 26.50
C PRO A 101 -39.11 -34.44 27.02
N PRO A 102 -40.09 -33.59 26.63
CA PRO A 102 -40.06 -32.13 26.84
C PRO A 102 -41.21 -31.56 27.72
N ALA A 103 -41.13 -30.26 28.07
CA ALA A 103 -42.22 -29.37 28.51
C ALA A 103 -41.75 -27.89 28.38
N ALA A 104 -42.48 -26.82 28.03
CA ALA A 104 -43.92 -26.42 27.94
C ALA A 104 -44.22 -25.19 28.86
N GLU A 105 -45.30 -24.44 28.60
CA GLU A 105 -45.38 -22.96 28.79
C GLU A 105 -46.15 -22.39 30.02
N GLY A 106 -45.89 -21.12 30.35
CA GLY A 106 -46.84 -20.12 30.90
C GLY A 106 -47.08 -20.06 32.43
N PRO A 107 -47.83 -19.06 32.99
CA PRO A 107 -48.43 -17.84 32.39
C PRO A 107 -48.26 -16.52 33.24
N LYS A 108 -49.01 -15.44 32.89
CA LYS A 108 -49.10 -14.10 33.58
C LYS A 108 -50.24 -14.02 34.62
N PRO A 109 -50.30 -12.98 35.48
CA PRO A 109 -51.17 -11.77 35.27
C PRO A 109 -50.40 -10.43 35.52
N GLY A 110 -50.95 -9.20 35.63
CA GLY A 110 -52.33 -8.65 35.64
C GLY A 110 -52.39 -7.14 35.28
N SER A 111 -53.33 -6.33 35.82
CA SER A 111 -53.52 -4.89 35.48
C SER A 111 -54.25 -4.06 36.56
N ALA A 112 -54.00 -2.73 36.65
CA ALA A 112 -54.96 -1.67 37.06
C ALA A 112 -54.40 -0.23 36.88
N ALA A 113 -55.27 0.76 36.61
CA ALA A 113 -55.00 2.22 36.62
C ALA A 113 -56.14 2.96 37.35
N PRO A 114 -55.95 4.22 37.82
CA PRO A 114 -56.54 5.36 37.08
C PRO A 114 -55.77 6.71 37.16
N THR A 115 -56.16 7.66 36.30
CA THR A 115 -55.67 9.05 36.15
C THR A 115 -56.35 10.03 37.13
N PRO A 116 -55.81 11.25 37.42
CA PRO A 116 -56.03 12.40 36.51
C PRO A 116 -54.95 13.53 36.48
N ALA A 117 -55.18 14.47 35.54
CA ALA A 117 -54.69 15.86 35.46
C ALA A 117 -53.22 16.15 35.02
N ALA A 118 -53.11 16.98 33.98
CA ALA A 118 -51.86 17.57 33.47
C ALA A 118 -51.79 19.08 33.80
N PRO A 119 -50.57 19.64 33.82
CA PRO A 119 -50.35 20.91 33.12
C PRO A 119 -49.13 20.88 32.18
N GLU A 120 -48.98 21.94 31.37
CA GLU A 120 -48.19 21.92 30.14
C GLU A 120 -46.69 22.25 30.28
N ARG A 121 -45.91 21.59 29.41
CA ARG A 121 -44.65 22.00 28.74
C ARG A 121 -43.78 23.12 29.35
N ARG A 122 -42.54 22.75 29.69
CA ARG A 122 -41.31 23.48 29.27
C ARG A 122 -40.27 22.49 28.75
N PRO A 123 -39.46 22.82 27.72
CA PRO A 123 -38.48 21.91 27.16
C PRO A 123 -37.22 21.84 28.04
N ALA A 124 -36.85 20.63 28.46
CA ALA A 124 -35.58 20.40 29.16
C ALA A 124 -34.42 20.42 28.16
N ALA A 125 -33.40 21.24 28.42
CA ALA A 125 -32.20 21.31 27.60
C ALA A 125 -31.42 19.98 27.68
N SER A 126 -31.13 19.37 26.53
CA SER A 126 -30.23 18.20 26.49
C SER A 126 -28.79 18.66 26.59
N SER A 127 -28.06 18.15 27.58
CA SER A 127 -26.63 18.41 27.74
C SER A 127 -25.83 17.71 26.64
N ARG A 128 -25.72 18.33 25.47
CA ARG A 128 -24.79 17.91 24.41
C ARG A 128 -23.35 18.09 24.92
N ARG A 129 -22.78 16.99 25.41
CA ARG A 129 -21.35 16.87 25.67
C ARG A 129 -20.60 17.15 24.35
N PRO A 130 -19.72 18.17 24.26
CA PRO A 130 -19.10 18.51 22.99
C PRO A 130 -18.26 17.34 22.48
N ALA A 131 -18.40 17.05 21.18
CA ALA A 131 -17.50 16.12 20.51
C ALA A 131 -16.07 16.65 20.66
N LYS A 132 -15.10 15.77 20.97
CA LYS A 132 -13.69 16.15 20.93
C LYS A 132 -13.36 16.55 19.49
N GLN A 133 -13.03 17.82 19.27
CA GLN A 133 -12.36 18.23 18.04
C GLN A 133 -11.12 17.33 17.83
N PRO A 134 -10.84 16.88 16.60
CA PRO A 134 -9.54 16.30 16.30
C PRO A 134 -8.46 17.32 16.65
N PRO A 135 -7.27 16.89 17.14
CA PRO A 135 -6.20 17.82 17.42
C PRO A 135 -5.87 18.58 16.14
N GLN A 136 -5.93 19.91 16.18
CA GLN A 136 -5.44 20.72 15.07
C GLN A 136 -3.96 20.34 14.82
N PRO A 137 -3.55 20.15 13.56
CA PRO A 137 -2.16 19.87 13.26
C PRO A 137 -1.33 21.05 13.77
N VAL A 138 -0.41 20.78 14.69
CA VAL A 138 0.52 21.79 15.20
C VAL A 138 1.30 22.32 14.00
N SER A 139 1.04 23.57 13.61
CA SER A 139 1.84 24.22 12.58
C SER A 139 3.29 24.28 13.08
N ASP A 140 4.22 23.79 12.26
CA ASP A 140 5.63 23.97 12.56
C ASP A 140 5.91 25.46 12.45
N ALA A 141 6.32 26.09 13.56
CA ALA A 141 6.54 27.54 13.63
C ALA A 141 7.61 28.04 12.63
N ARG A 142 8.40 27.12 12.05
CA ARG A 142 9.36 27.40 10.96
C ARG A 142 8.70 27.61 9.60
N PHE A 143 7.47 27.11 9.42
CA PHE A 143 6.73 27.11 8.16
C PHE A 143 5.26 27.55 8.39
N PRO A 144 5.03 28.80 8.86
CA PRO A 144 3.70 29.26 9.27
C PRO A 144 2.65 29.24 8.16
N HIS A 145 3.07 29.30 6.88
CA HIS A 145 2.17 29.35 5.73
C HIS A 145 2.06 28.01 4.98
N GLY A 146 2.61 26.94 5.56
CA GLY A 146 2.45 25.56 5.06
C GLY A 146 3.34 25.20 3.86
N PRO A 147 3.09 24.03 3.23
CA PRO A 147 4.02 23.38 2.30
C PRO A 147 4.21 24.09 0.95
N LEU A 148 3.23 24.89 0.53
CA LEU A 148 3.15 25.46 -0.81
C LEU A 148 2.26 26.71 -0.86
N ALA A 149 2.43 27.49 -1.93
CA ALA A 149 1.48 28.52 -2.35
C ALA A 149 1.25 28.47 -3.87
N VAL A 150 0.09 28.93 -4.33
CA VAL A 150 -0.27 29.11 -5.74
C VAL A 150 -0.23 30.61 -6.05
N LEU A 151 0.71 31.06 -6.87
CA LEU A 151 0.86 32.45 -7.26
C LEU A 151 0.03 32.75 -8.50
N ASP A 152 -0.75 33.84 -8.47
CA ASP A 152 -1.49 34.37 -9.60
C ASP A 152 -1.00 35.78 -10.05
N ALA A 153 -1.54 36.28 -11.17
CA ALA A 153 -1.04 37.48 -11.85
C ALA A 153 -1.28 38.81 -11.12
N ASP A 154 -2.23 38.87 -10.19
CA ASP A 154 -2.39 40.02 -9.29
C ASP A 154 -1.17 40.19 -8.35
N GLY A 155 -0.45 39.11 -8.05
CA GLY A 155 0.61 39.05 -7.05
C GLY A 155 0.20 38.28 -5.78
N SER A 156 -1.04 37.81 -5.70
CA SER A 156 -1.53 37.00 -4.60
C SER A 156 -0.96 35.59 -4.68
N ALA A 157 -0.30 35.16 -3.61
CA ALA A 157 0.14 33.79 -3.40
C ALA A 157 -0.81 33.09 -2.41
N TYR A 158 -1.72 32.27 -2.95
CA TYR A 158 -2.75 31.53 -2.23
C TYR A 158 -2.12 30.30 -1.54
N GLY A 159 -2.05 30.33 -0.21
CA GLY A 159 -1.55 29.24 0.62
C GLY A 159 -2.65 28.27 1.07
N VAL A 160 -2.27 27.34 1.94
CA VAL A 160 -3.23 26.40 2.55
C VAL A 160 -4.12 27.10 3.58
N ASP A 161 -5.25 26.47 3.93
CA ASP A 161 -6.14 26.89 5.03
C ASP A 161 -6.66 28.36 4.91
N GLY A 162 -6.73 28.88 3.68
CA GLY A 162 -7.26 30.22 3.37
C GLY A 162 -6.24 31.36 3.46
N ILE A 163 -4.95 31.05 3.65
CA ILE A 163 -3.88 32.05 3.68
C ILE A 163 -3.71 32.68 2.29
N VAL A 164 -3.53 34.01 2.23
CA VAL A 164 -3.11 34.72 1.02
C VAL A 164 -1.96 35.63 1.40
N LEU A 165 -0.86 35.56 0.64
CA LEU A 165 0.34 36.38 0.83
C LEU A 165 0.49 37.34 -0.36
N ASP A 166 0.97 38.56 -0.10
CA ASP A 166 1.42 39.46 -1.16
C ASP A 166 2.85 39.04 -1.61
N CYS A 167 3.01 38.77 -2.90
CA CYS A 167 4.28 38.37 -3.50
C CYS A 167 4.78 39.49 -4.44
N PRO A 168 5.75 40.31 -4.00
CA PRO A 168 6.25 41.45 -4.77
C PRO A 168 7.17 41.05 -5.94
N ALA A 169 7.49 39.76 -6.09
CA ALA A 169 8.46 39.29 -7.07
C ALA A 169 8.02 39.53 -8.52
N THR A 170 8.90 40.15 -9.31
CA THR A 170 8.69 40.41 -10.74
C THR A 170 9.53 39.52 -11.64
N SER A 171 10.49 38.78 -11.06
CA SER A 171 11.33 37.82 -11.75
C SER A 171 11.45 36.49 -10.99
N VAL A 172 11.77 35.39 -11.70
CA VAL A 172 11.95 34.07 -11.07
C VAL A 172 13.05 34.07 -9.98
N PRO A 173 14.20 34.77 -10.12
CA PRO A 173 15.15 34.90 -9.02
C PRO A 173 14.57 35.60 -7.78
N GLU A 174 13.82 36.70 -7.95
CA GLU A 174 13.13 37.39 -6.82
C GLU A 174 12.13 36.47 -6.13
N LEU A 175 11.34 35.71 -6.91
CA LEU A 175 10.38 34.76 -6.36
C LEU A 175 11.07 33.71 -5.49
N VAL A 176 12.24 33.21 -5.90
CA VAL A 176 13.01 32.23 -5.15
C VAL A 176 13.58 32.81 -3.85
N GLU A 177 14.11 34.04 -3.87
CA GLU A 177 14.61 34.70 -2.65
C GLU A 177 13.44 35.03 -1.69
N TRP A 178 12.31 35.60 -2.17
CA TRP A 178 11.10 35.82 -1.37
C TRP A 178 10.56 34.52 -0.76
N THR A 179 10.52 33.43 -1.55
CA THR A 179 10.06 32.12 -1.07
C THR A 179 10.91 31.64 0.10
N LEU A 180 12.23 31.79 0.05
CA LEU A 180 13.15 31.28 1.08
C LEU A 180 13.26 32.18 2.32
N HIS A 181 13.00 33.48 2.19
CA HIS A 181 13.33 34.48 3.23
C HIS A 181 12.11 35.19 3.84
N GLU A 182 11.00 35.31 3.11
CA GLU A 182 9.84 36.11 3.51
C GLU A 182 8.54 35.30 3.54
N SER A 183 8.37 34.35 2.62
CA SER A 183 7.08 33.68 2.39
C SER A 183 6.61 32.76 3.52
N GLY A 184 7.49 32.30 4.42
CA GLY A 184 7.15 31.32 5.46
C GLY A 184 6.64 29.95 4.95
N VAL A 185 6.85 29.65 3.65
CA VAL A 185 6.45 28.39 3.01
C VAL A 185 7.51 27.31 3.23
N GLY A 186 7.07 26.07 3.45
CA GLY A 186 7.90 24.87 3.57
C GLY A 186 7.20 23.77 4.37
N ALA A 187 7.85 22.61 4.53
CA ALA A 187 7.28 21.56 5.39
C ALA A 187 8.33 20.75 6.15
N ALA A 188 7.98 20.41 7.38
CA ALA A 188 8.82 19.63 8.28
C ALA A 188 9.18 18.25 7.70
N ARG A 189 10.40 17.80 7.99
CA ARG A 189 10.89 16.45 7.66
C ARG A 189 9.98 15.34 8.20
N LEU A 190 9.66 14.38 7.35
CA LEU A 190 8.84 13.21 7.72
C LEU A 190 9.58 12.18 8.62
N HIS A 191 10.90 12.29 8.72
CA HIS A 191 11.73 11.42 9.55
C HIS A 191 12.82 12.24 10.26
N ARG A 192 13.19 11.86 11.49
CA ARG A 192 14.19 12.59 12.31
C ARG A 192 15.58 12.73 11.66
N ASN A 193 15.98 11.75 10.86
CA ASN A 193 17.23 11.76 10.08
C ASN A 193 17.03 12.33 8.66
N GLY A 194 15.80 12.68 8.30
CA GLY A 194 15.44 13.24 7.00
C GLY A 194 15.71 14.74 6.91
N LYS A 195 15.37 15.31 5.75
CA LYS A 195 15.47 16.73 5.43
C LYS A 195 14.06 17.33 5.40
N ASP A 196 13.94 18.60 5.76
CA ASP A 196 12.70 19.34 5.53
C ASP A 196 12.43 19.38 4.01
N SER A 197 11.14 19.40 3.65
CA SER A 197 10.69 19.47 2.26
C SER A 197 10.98 20.86 1.70
N ASP A 198 11.41 20.92 0.44
CA ASP A 198 11.53 22.20 -0.26
C ASP A 198 10.16 22.89 -0.34
N PRO A 199 10.06 24.21 -0.17
CA PRO A 199 8.86 24.95 -0.51
C PRO A 199 8.51 24.78 -2.00
N LEU A 200 7.21 24.74 -2.27
CA LEU A 200 6.65 24.68 -3.63
C LEU A 200 5.87 25.96 -3.93
N ILE A 201 6.23 26.64 -5.01
CA ILE A 201 5.37 27.66 -5.63
C ILE A 201 4.77 27.08 -6.90
N VAL A 202 3.44 27.12 -6.99
CA VAL A 202 2.68 26.74 -8.18
C VAL A 202 2.34 28.02 -8.94
N LEU A 203 2.54 28.04 -10.25
CA LEU A 203 2.32 29.22 -11.10
C LEU A 203 1.09 29.00 -11.97
N THR A 204 0.11 29.91 -11.89
CA THR A 204 -0.93 30.03 -12.93
C THR A 204 -0.30 30.42 -14.27
N ALA A 205 -1.04 30.25 -15.37
CA ALA A 205 -0.60 30.69 -16.69
C ALA A 205 -0.24 32.19 -16.69
N ALA A 206 -1.06 33.00 -16.03
CA ALA A 206 -0.91 34.45 -15.98
C ALA A 206 0.27 34.89 -15.07
N ALA A 207 0.48 34.22 -13.92
CA ALA A 207 1.67 34.43 -13.09
C ALA A 207 2.96 34.05 -13.82
N ALA A 208 2.96 32.94 -14.57
CA ALA A 208 4.12 32.54 -15.36
C ALA A 208 4.50 33.62 -16.39
N VAL A 209 3.52 34.17 -17.12
CA VAL A 209 3.72 35.29 -18.05
C VAL A 209 4.25 36.54 -17.36
N LYS A 210 3.71 36.91 -16.20
CA LYS A 210 4.18 38.06 -15.40
C LYS A 210 5.66 37.93 -14.98
N LEU A 211 6.13 36.70 -14.73
CA LEU A 211 7.52 36.37 -14.39
C LEU A 211 8.45 36.20 -15.63
N GLY A 212 7.96 36.49 -16.84
CA GLY A 212 8.71 36.41 -18.09
C GLY A 212 8.85 35.00 -18.67
N LEU A 213 8.04 34.04 -18.23
CA LEU A 213 7.93 32.71 -18.84
C LEU A 213 6.87 32.75 -19.97
N PRO A 214 7.03 31.98 -21.07
CA PRO A 214 5.96 31.87 -22.06
C PRO A 214 4.75 31.14 -21.48
N GLU A 215 3.53 31.53 -21.87
CA GLU A 215 2.28 30.92 -21.37
C GLU A 215 2.30 29.40 -21.57
N ARG A 216 2.82 28.94 -22.71
CA ARG A 216 2.98 27.53 -23.08
C ARG A 216 4.38 27.31 -23.65
N LEU A 217 4.90 26.09 -23.58
CA LEU A 217 6.17 25.75 -24.24
C LEU A 217 6.04 25.85 -25.76
N GLU A 218 6.93 26.61 -26.40
CA GLU A 218 6.81 26.99 -27.82
C GLU A 218 7.70 26.15 -28.75
N GLY A 219 7.33 26.10 -30.04
CA GLY A 219 8.09 25.36 -31.06
C GLY A 219 8.06 23.84 -30.87
N HIS A 220 8.79 23.11 -31.70
CA HIS A 220 8.82 21.64 -31.63
C HIS A 220 9.74 21.14 -30.50
N GLU A 221 10.92 21.76 -30.32
CA GLU A 221 11.93 21.25 -29.38
C GLU A 221 11.56 21.45 -27.91
N GLN A 222 11.00 22.60 -27.52
CA GLN A 222 10.62 22.83 -26.11
C GLN A 222 9.49 21.89 -25.69
N ARG A 223 8.47 21.71 -26.55
CA ARG A 223 7.37 20.75 -26.31
C ARG A 223 7.86 19.31 -26.25
N ARG A 224 8.83 18.93 -27.08
CA ARG A 224 9.43 17.59 -27.07
C ARG A 224 10.32 17.33 -25.84
N ASN A 225 11.10 18.32 -25.42
CA ASN A 225 12.04 18.21 -24.31
C ASN A 225 11.43 18.61 -22.95
N LEU A 226 10.17 19.10 -22.97
CA LEU A 226 9.42 19.64 -21.82
C LEU A 226 10.24 20.65 -20.98
N ARG A 227 10.96 21.57 -21.66
CA ARG A 227 11.77 22.60 -21.02
C ARG A 227 12.07 23.79 -21.93
N LEU A 228 12.35 24.94 -21.32
CA LEU A 228 12.97 26.10 -21.97
C LEU A 228 14.40 25.78 -22.44
N PRO A 229 14.89 26.44 -23.51
CA PRO A 229 16.27 26.32 -23.95
C PRO A 229 17.24 27.07 -23.01
N ASP A 230 18.51 26.70 -23.05
CA ASP A 230 19.52 27.15 -22.07
C ASP A 230 19.89 28.65 -22.18
N ASP A 231 19.59 29.27 -23.31
CA ASP A 231 19.76 30.68 -23.67
C ASP A 231 18.51 31.54 -23.39
N HIS A 232 17.37 30.94 -23.00
CA HIS A 232 16.15 31.67 -22.69
C HIS A 232 16.39 32.74 -21.61
N PRO A 233 15.85 33.98 -21.74
CA PRO A 233 16.13 35.09 -20.83
C PRO A 233 15.96 34.75 -19.34
N VAL A 234 14.87 34.07 -18.96
CA VAL A 234 14.65 33.64 -17.56
C VAL A 234 15.70 32.63 -17.08
N VAL A 235 16.14 31.69 -17.92
CA VAL A 235 17.18 30.71 -17.57
C VAL A 235 18.52 31.43 -17.38
N GLN A 236 18.81 32.44 -18.22
CA GLN A 236 19.99 33.30 -18.06
C GLN A 236 19.91 34.19 -16.81
N GLN A 237 18.75 34.72 -16.45
CA GLN A 237 18.55 35.45 -15.18
C GLN A 237 18.81 34.56 -13.96
N VAL A 238 18.26 33.34 -13.93
CA VAL A 238 18.50 32.34 -12.86
C VAL A 238 20.00 32.05 -12.72
N LYS A 239 20.70 31.78 -13.85
CA LYS A 239 22.16 31.56 -13.87
C LYS A 239 22.94 32.79 -13.39
N LYS A 240 22.58 33.99 -13.84
CA LYS A 240 23.21 35.28 -13.44
C LYS A 240 23.03 35.58 -11.94
N ALA A 241 21.88 35.23 -11.37
CA ALA A 241 21.60 35.29 -9.94
C ALA A 241 22.26 34.15 -9.13
N LYS A 242 23.20 33.40 -9.73
CA LYS A 242 23.97 32.30 -9.14
C LYS A 242 23.11 31.15 -8.62
N TRP A 243 21.90 30.99 -9.15
CA TRP A 243 21.04 29.83 -8.94
C TRP A 243 21.35 28.73 -9.96
N GLN A 244 21.14 27.48 -9.58
CA GLN A 244 21.34 26.30 -10.41
C GLN A 244 20.00 25.62 -10.71
N LEU A 245 19.93 24.99 -11.87
CA LEU A 245 18.85 24.09 -12.30
C LEU A 245 19.38 22.65 -12.33
N THR A 246 18.48 21.68 -12.29
CA THR A 246 18.84 20.28 -12.53
C THR A 246 19.11 20.02 -14.02
N GLN A 247 19.64 18.84 -14.37
CA GLN A 247 19.82 18.43 -15.77
C GLN A 247 18.52 18.45 -16.61
N ARG A 248 17.34 18.41 -15.96
CA ARG A 248 16.04 18.57 -16.64
C ARG A 248 15.78 20.01 -17.11
N GLY A 249 16.55 21.00 -16.66
CA GLY A 249 16.39 22.41 -17.02
C GLY A 249 15.19 23.07 -16.34
N PHE A 250 14.64 24.08 -16.99
CA PHE A 250 13.43 24.79 -16.54
C PHE A 250 12.23 24.29 -17.33
N GLY A 251 11.45 23.38 -16.75
CA GLY A 251 10.28 22.74 -17.37
C GLY A 251 9.03 22.85 -16.51
N PRO A 252 7.98 22.03 -16.76
CA PRO A 252 6.74 22.03 -15.98
C PRO A 252 6.98 21.88 -14.48
N TRP A 253 8.03 21.13 -14.12
CA TRP A 253 8.61 21.12 -12.79
C TRP A 253 10.06 21.61 -12.85
N ALA A 254 10.32 22.78 -12.29
CA ALA A 254 11.67 23.34 -12.18
C ALA A 254 12.13 23.31 -10.71
N ARG A 255 13.38 22.87 -10.49
CA ARG A 255 14.03 22.92 -9.18
C ARG A 255 15.15 23.94 -9.24
N VAL A 256 14.97 25.07 -8.54
CA VAL A 256 15.94 26.16 -8.47
C VAL A 256 16.66 26.06 -7.13
N TYR A 257 18.00 25.95 -7.14
CA TYR A 257 18.76 25.68 -5.91
C TYR A 257 20.18 26.25 -5.93
N ARG A 258 20.77 26.43 -4.75
CA ARG A 258 22.22 26.66 -4.56
C ARG A 258 22.80 25.45 -3.82
N LYS A 259 24.12 25.25 -3.92
CA LYS A 259 24.81 24.25 -3.08
C LYS A 259 24.59 24.64 -1.61
N ALA A 260 24.19 23.67 -0.79
CA ALA A 260 23.89 23.92 0.63
C ALA A 260 25.11 24.49 1.36
N GLN A 261 24.88 25.50 2.21
CA GLN A 261 25.91 26.09 3.05
C GLN A 261 25.65 25.61 4.49
N GLY A 262 26.52 24.72 4.98
CA GLY A 262 26.31 24.02 6.25
C GLY A 262 24.97 23.26 6.25
N THR A 263 24.11 23.58 7.22
CA THR A 263 22.76 22.99 7.35
C THR A 263 21.68 23.69 6.53
N GLN A 264 21.95 24.88 5.96
CA GLN A 264 20.95 25.66 5.23
C GLN A 264 20.82 25.17 3.78
N ARG A 265 19.65 24.61 3.46
CA ARG A 265 19.24 24.17 2.13
C ARG A 265 18.51 25.31 1.42
N GLN A 266 19.14 25.88 0.39
CA GLN A 266 18.55 26.91 -0.46
C GLN A 266 18.00 26.26 -1.73
N CYS A 267 16.70 25.95 -1.74
CA CYS A 267 16.07 25.22 -2.82
C CYS A 267 14.55 25.46 -2.85
N VAL A 268 14.01 25.79 -4.02
CA VAL A 268 12.57 25.99 -4.26
C VAL A 268 12.14 25.08 -5.42
N GLN A 269 10.96 24.47 -5.29
CA GLN A 269 10.29 23.78 -6.39
C GLN A 269 9.29 24.74 -7.04
N LEU A 270 9.25 24.77 -8.36
CA LEU A 270 8.28 25.53 -9.15
C LEU A 270 7.46 24.56 -10.01
N ALA A 271 6.14 24.72 -10.01
CA ALA A 271 5.21 23.94 -10.83
C ALA A 271 4.43 24.88 -11.77
N VAL A 272 4.63 24.77 -13.08
CA VAL A 272 3.97 25.63 -14.10
C VAL A 272 2.73 24.92 -14.64
N LEU A 273 1.54 25.37 -14.23
CA LEU A 273 0.28 24.67 -14.53
C LEU A 273 0.02 24.56 -16.04
N SER A 274 0.19 25.65 -16.78
CA SER A 274 -0.04 25.72 -18.23
C SER A 274 0.93 24.88 -19.07
N TRP A 275 1.99 24.34 -18.46
CA TRP A 275 2.92 23.41 -19.10
C TRP A 275 2.68 21.94 -18.72
N GLY A 276 1.58 21.65 -18.01
CA GLY A 276 1.21 20.29 -17.61
C GLY A 276 1.96 19.80 -16.37
N ALA A 277 2.26 20.69 -15.41
CA ALA A 277 2.85 20.27 -14.12
C ALA A 277 1.93 19.33 -13.33
N LEU A 278 0.61 19.55 -13.41
CA LEU A 278 -0.41 18.63 -12.91
C LEU A 278 -1.04 17.92 -14.11
N ASP A 279 -0.76 16.63 -14.29
CA ASP A 279 -1.33 15.83 -15.36
C ASP A 279 -2.77 15.42 -15.03
N GLU A 280 -3.68 15.55 -16.00
CA GLU A 280 -5.13 15.28 -15.84
C GLU A 280 -5.44 13.86 -15.37
N ARG A 281 -4.57 12.88 -15.66
CA ARG A 281 -4.73 11.47 -15.20
C ARG A 281 -4.50 11.34 -13.69
N SER A 282 -3.55 12.07 -13.14
CA SER A 282 -3.23 12.08 -11.71
C SER A 282 -4.01 13.13 -10.91
N TRP A 283 -4.34 14.25 -11.54
CA TRP A 283 -4.91 15.46 -10.92
C TRP A 283 -6.14 15.96 -11.69
N PRO A 284 -7.21 15.16 -11.80
CA PRO A 284 -8.34 15.45 -12.67
C PRO A 284 -9.01 16.78 -12.31
N GLY A 285 -9.17 17.66 -13.30
CA GLY A 285 -9.76 18.99 -13.19
C GLY A 285 -8.95 20.03 -12.42
N VAL A 286 -7.85 19.67 -11.74
CA VAL A 286 -7.18 20.57 -10.78
C VAL A 286 -6.56 21.79 -11.45
N ALA A 287 -5.94 21.61 -12.63
CA ALA A 287 -5.30 22.71 -13.35
C ALA A 287 -6.29 23.78 -13.88
N ALA A 288 -7.60 23.53 -13.80
CA ALA A 288 -8.67 24.44 -14.19
C ALA A 288 -9.47 25.00 -12.98
N MET A 289 -9.07 24.69 -11.75
CA MET A 289 -9.69 25.26 -10.54
C MET A 289 -9.16 26.67 -10.25
N GLU A 290 -9.89 27.44 -9.45
CA GLU A 290 -9.42 28.72 -8.93
C GLU A 290 -8.15 28.54 -8.07
N PRO A 291 -7.21 29.51 -8.03
CA PRO A 291 -5.93 29.37 -7.34
C PRO A 291 -6.02 28.90 -5.87
N ALA A 292 -7.05 29.35 -5.14
CA ALA A 292 -7.32 28.94 -3.77
C ALA A 292 -7.75 27.45 -3.64
N ASP A 293 -8.52 26.92 -4.59
CA ASP A 293 -8.88 25.50 -4.63
C ASP A 293 -7.70 24.62 -5.05
N ILE A 294 -6.83 25.10 -5.95
CA ILE A 294 -5.56 24.43 -6.26
C ILE A 294 -4.69 24.35 -5.00
N ALA A 295 -4.58 25.43 -4.24
CA ALA A 295 -3.85 25.46 -2.96
C ALA A 295 -4.45 24.48 -1.94
N ARG A 296 -5.79 24.38 -1.89
CA ARG A 296 -6.52 23.41 -1.06
C ARG A 296 -6.22 21.97 -1.45
N VAL A 297 -6.37 21.60 -2.74
CA VAL A 297 -6.08 20.26 -3.27
C VAL A 297 -4.65 19.83 -2.93
N LEU A 298 -3.67 20.64 -3.35
CA LEU A 298 -2.26 20.31 -3.18
C LEU A 298 -1.86 20.34 -1.71
N GLY A 299 -2.45 21.22 -0.90
CA GLY A 299 -2.24 21.32 0.55
C GLY A 299 -2.72 20.08 1.32
N VAL A 300 -3.92 19.58 1.00
CA VAL A 300 -4.45 18.33 1.58
C VAL A 300 -3.55 17.16 1.18
N TYR A 301 -3.19 17.04 -0.10
CA TYR A 301 -2.24 16.02 -0.56
C TYR A 301 -0.89 16.13 0.17
N ALA A 302 -0.32 17.34 0.29
CA ALA A 302 0.99 17.54 0.92
C ALA A 302 1.00 17.13 2.40
N ARG A 303 -0.06 17.48 3.14
CA ARG A 303 -0.26 17.13 4.55
C ARG A 303 -0.35 15.61 4.73
N ARG A 304 -1.12 14.93 3.88
CA ARG A 304 -1.37 13.48 3.91
C ARG A 304 -0.20 12.64 3.37
N VAL A 305 0.45 13.10 2.31
CA VAL A 305 1.46 12.37 1.53
C VAL A 305 2.83 13.04 1.67
N ILE A 306 3.18 13.98 0.79
CA ILE A 306 4.40 14.78 0.82
C ILE A 306 4.17 16.03 -0.04
N THR A 307 4.88 17.14 0.21
CA THR A 307 4.87 18.30 -0.70
C THR A 307 5.13 17.81 -2.13
N PRO A 308 4.22 18.04 -3.10
CA PRO A 308 4.35 17.54 -4.46
C PRO A 308 5.68 17.92 -5.09
N ARG A 309 6.32 16.97 -5.77
CA ARG A 309 7.58 17.20 -6.48
C ARG A 309 7.66 16.33 -7.73
N GLY A 310 7.54 16.95 -8.89
CA GLY A 310 7.36 16.22 -10.15
C GLY A 310 5.97 15.57 -10.21
N SER A 311 5.83 14.55 -11.06
CA SER A 311 4.60 13.76 -11.10
C SER A 311 4.34 13.03 -9.78
N THR A 312 3.12 12.54 -9.60
CA THR A 312 2.72 11.69 -8.47
C THR A 312 3.63 10.47 -8.30
N ALA A 313 4.11 9.88 -9.40
CA ALA A 313 5.09 8.80 -9.40
C ALA A 313 6.45 9.21 -8.77
N VAL A 314 6.94 10.43 -9.05
CA VAL A 314 8.16 10.96 -8.43
C VAL A 314 7.92 11.28 -6.95
N SER A 315 6.77 11.87 -6.63
CA SER A 315 6.35 12.13 -5.24
C SER A 315 6.28 10.82 -4.43
N GLY A 316 5.89 9.70 -5.06
CA GLY A 316 5.91 8.36 -4.46
C GLY A 316 7.31 7.86 -4.09
N LEU A 317 8.31 8.08 -4.94
CA LEU A 317 9.73 7.75 -4.64
C LEU A 317 10.34 8.68 -3.58
N GLU A 318 10.09 9.98 -3.70
CA GLU A 318 10.56 10.99 -2.74
C GLU A 318 9.96 10.71 -1.35
N LEU A 319 8.71 10.21 -1.27
CA LEU A 319 8.09 9.75 -0.02
C LEU A 319 8.82 8.54 0.59
N MET A 320 9.20 7.53 -0.21
CA MET A 320 9.99 6.39 0.29
C MET A 320 11.31 6.89 0.90
N THR A 321 12.00 7.80 0.21
CA THR A 321 13.26 8.38 0.66
C THR A 321 13.09 9.29 1.88
N ALA A 322 12.00 10.07 1.97
CA ALA A 322 11.73 10.94 3.11
C ALA A 322 11.43 10.16 4.40
N LEU A 323 10.79 8.99 4.29
CA LEU A 323 10.45 8.10 5.40
C LEU A 323 11.58 7.12 5.77
N ARG A 324 12.40 6.73 4.79
CA ARG A 324 13.61 5.91 4.95
C ARG A 324 14.84 6.66 4.37
N PRO A 325 15.28 7.77 5.01
CA PRO A 325 16.42 8.53 4.51
C PRO A 325 17.66 7.66 4.46
N PRO A 326 18.53 7.82 3.45
CA PRO A 326 19.65 6.92 3.20
C PRO A 326 20.77 7.04 4.25
N THR A 327 20.86 8.20 4.89
CA THR A 327 21.90 8.52 5.87
C THR A 327 21.32 9.02 7.19
N ARG A 328 22.14 8.93 8.23
CA ARG A 328 21.92 9.49 9.57
C ARG A 328 23.21 10.15 10.04
N ALA A 329 23.11 11.06 11.00
CA ALA A 329 24.29 11.55 11.70
C ALA A 329 24.91 10.40 12.51
N VAL A 330 26.20 10.16 12.32
CA VAL A 330 27.03 9.21 13.09
C VAL A 330 28.24 9.98 13.58
N ARG A 331 28.72 9.66 14.78
CA ARG A 331 29.94 10.26 15.32
C ARG A 331 31.15 9.52 14.77
N ASP A 332 32.07 10.26 14.16
CA ASP A 332 33.38 9.78 13.77
C ASP A 332 34.24 9.60 15.03
N GLU A 333 34.72 8.38 15.28
CA GLU A 333 35.42 8.04 16.52
C GLU A 333 36.84 8.63 16.59
N THR A 334 37.46 8.89 15.44
CA THR A 334 38.83 9.43 15.33
C THR A 334 38.88 10.94 15.55
N THR A 335 37.92 11.66 14.97
CA THR A 335 37.86 13.14 14.98
C THR A 335 36.85 13.69 15.97
N GLY A 336 35.95 12.84 16.50
CA GLY A 336 34.85 13.22 17.39
C GLY A 336 33.70 13.97 16.72
N ASN A 337 33.81 14.29 15.42
CA ASN A 337 32.86 15.07 14.64
C ASN A 337 31.62 14.27 14.24
N TRP A 338 30.57 14.96 13.80
CA TRP A 338 29.38 14.32 13.23
C TRP A 338 29.51 14.25 11.70
N VAL A 339 29.42 13.03 11.16
CA VAL A 339 29.47 12.73 9.73
C VAL A 339 28.18 12.04 9.28
N ALA A 340 27.95 11.99 7.96
CA ALA A 340 26.86 11.20 7.39
C ALA A 340 27.27 9.73 7.30
N GLY A 341 26.56 8.85 8.01
CA GLY A 341 26.72 7.39 7.91
C GLY A 341 25.43 6.71 7.45
N HIS A 342 25.52 5.44 7.06
CA HIS A 342 24.36 4.65 6.62
C HIS A 342 23.25 4.59 7.69
N ASN A 343 22.00 4.72 7.24
CA ASN A 343 20.81 4.60 8.09
C ASN A 343 20.20 3.19 7.95
N PRO A 344 20.26 2.33 8.98
CA PRO A 344 19.77 0.96 8.90
C PRO A 344 18.30 0.86 8.45
N GLY A 345 18.01 -0.09 7.57
CA GLY A 345 16.67 -0.25 6.99
C GLY A 345 16.33 0.73 5.86
N SER A 346 17.34 1.43 5.32
CA SER A 346 17.24 2.23 4.08
C SER A 346 17.99 1.54 2.93
N LEU A 347 17.88 2.08 1.71
CA LEU A 347 18.59 1.59 0.53
C LEU A 347 20.01 2.18 0.37
N GLY A 348 20.48 3.00 1.32
CA GLY A 348 21.77 3.67 1.21
C GLY A 348 21.81 4.79 0.14
N THR A 349 23.00 5.33 -0.11
CA THR A 349 23.24 6.44 -1.06
C THR A 349 23.61 5.98 -2.46
N GLU A 350 24.18 4.79 -2.58
CA GLU A 350 24.71 4.26 -3.83
C GLU A 350 23.63 3.50 -4.61
N PRO A 351 23.55 3.66 -5.94
CA PRO A 351 22.76 2.76 -6.76
C PRO A 351 23.26 1.32 -6.68
N MET A 352 22.36 0.38 -6.97
CA MET A 352 22.64 -1.05 -6.86
C MET A 352 22.21 -1.74 -8.15
N ASP A 353 23.16 -2.44 -8.78
CA ASP A 353 22.86 -3.27 -9.93
C ASP A 353 22.00 -4.50 -9.50
N PRO A 354 21.01 -4.90 -10.31
CA PRO A 354 20.11 -6.01 -10.01
C PRO A 354 20.78 -7.37 -10.28
N ALA A 355 20.15 -8.47 -9.86
CA ALA A 355 20.55 -9.77 -10.40
C ALA A 355 20.22 -9.83 -11.91
N PRO A 356 21.00 -10.57 -12.74
CA PRO A 356 20.70 -10.72 -14.17
C PRO A 356 19.24 -11.08 -14.52
N PRO A 357 18.56 -12.03 -13.83
CA PRO A 357 17.15 -12.33 -14.12
C PRO A 357 16.17 -11.24 -13.64
N GLU A 358 16.54 -10.37 -12.70
CA GLU A 358 15.68 -9.27 -12.19
C GLU A 358 15.68 -8.05 -13.13
N ALA A 359 16.67 -7.96 -14.02
CA ALA A 359 16.86 -6.85 -14.93
C ALA A 359 15.91 -6.90 -16.14
N THR A 360 15.82 -5.80 -16.89
CA THR A 360 15.24 -5.80 -18.24
C THR A 360 16.28 -6.20 -19.28
N GLN A 361 15.86 -6.67 -20.46
CA GLN A 361 16.75 -7.21 -21.50
C GLN A 361 17.81 -6.20 -21.95
N GLU A 362 17.42 -4.93 -22.00
CA GLU A 362 18.28 -3.81 -22.40
C GLU A 362 19.27 -3.35 -21.31
N HIS A 363 19.21 -3.89 -20.09
CA HIS A 363 19.99 -3.42 -18.96
C HIS A 363 21.51 -3.71 -19.11
N PRO A 364 22.41 -2.79 -18.69
CA PRO A 364 23.86 -2.97 -18.74
C PRO A 364 24.40 -4.30 -18.21
N VAL A 365 23.87 -4.78 -17.07
CA VAL A 365 24.25 -6.09 -16.48
C VAL A 365 23.93 -7.26 -17.43
N VAL A 366 22.82 -7.21 -18.16
CA VAL A 366 22.38 -8.27 -19.07
C VAL A 366 23.22 -8.24 -20.35
N VAL A 367 23.33 -7.06 -20.96
CA VAL A 367 24.06 -6.87 -22.22
C VAL A 367 25.56 -7.10 -22.03
N GLY A 368 26.15 -6.54 -20.97
CA GLY A 368 27.59 -6.64 -20.68
C GLY A 368 28.05 -8.04 -20.24
N SER A 369 27.16 -8.85 -19.64
CA SER A 369 27.45 -10.26 -19.32
C SER A 369 27.07 -11.24 -20.44
N GLY A 370 26.28 -10.79 -21.42
CA GLY A 370 25.72 -11.67 -22.46
C GLY A 370 24.62 -12.61 -21.96
N TRP A 371 23.99 -12.32 -20.81
CA TRP A 371 23.05 -13.21 -20.12
C TRP A 371 21.93 -13.77 -21.01
N LYS A 372 21.67 -15.09 -20.86
CA LYS A 372 20.60 -15.84 -21.53
C LYS A 372 19.77 -16.75 -20.62
N GLY A 373 20.03 -16.75 -19.31
CA GLY A 373 19.43 -17.68 -18.35
C GLY A 373 17.96 -17.41 -17.99
N GLY A 374 17.17 -16.77 -18.86
CA GLY A 374 15.78 -16.36 -18.59
C GLY A 374 15.67 -15.10 -17.71
N PHE A 375 14.43 -14.66 -17.48
CA PHE A 375 14.11 -13.45 -16.72
C PHE A 375 12.94 -13.68 -15.77
N LEU A 376 12.91 -12.91 -14.69
CA LEU A 376 11.84 -12.85 -13.70
C LEU A 376 10.63 -12.12 -14.30
N ASN A 377 9.54 -12.84 -14.54
CA ASN A 377 8.30 -12.30 -15.14
C ASN A 377 7.21 -12.07 -14.09
N GLU A 378 7.51 -11.24 -13.09
CA GLU A 378 6.63 -10.95 -11.97
C GLU A 378 5.73 -9.75 -12.23
N GLU A 379 4.78 -9.92 -13.15
CA GLU A 379 3.77 -8.94 -13.50
C GLU A 379 2.38 -9.31 -12.94
N ALA A 380 1.45 -8.35 -13.03
CA ALA A 380 0.07 -8.51 -12.63
C ALA A 380 -0.70 -9.42 -13.61
N TYR A 381 -1.89 -9.89 -13.20
CA TYR A 381 -2.67 -10.78 -14.06
C TYR A 381 -3.19 -10.10 -15.33
N GLN A 382 -3.08 -10.80 -16.45
CA GLN A 382 -3.86 -10.58 -17.67
C GLN A 382 -4.34 -11.94 -18.15
N TRP A 383 -5.48 -12.39 -17.61
CA TRP A 383 -6.03 -13.73 -17.87
C TRP A 383 -7.52 -13.65 -18.20
N VAL A 384 -7.95 -14.52 -19.11
CA VAL A 384 -9.35 -14.73 -19.51
C VAL A 384 -9.60 -16.23 -19.44
N ARG A 385 -10.72 -16.65 -18.85
CA ARG A 385 -11.13 -18.06 -18.84
C ARG A 385 -11.49 -18.48 -20.26
N ASP A 386 -11.12 -19.70 -20.63
CA ASP A 386 -11.59 -20.32 -21.87
C ASP A 386 -13.12 -20.42 -21.87
N VAL A 387 -13.76 -20.00 -22.96
CA VAL A 387 -15.23 -20.06 -23.14
C VAL A 387 -15.74 -21.50 -23.11
N ASP A 388 -14.95 -22.46 -23.61
CA ASP A 388 -15.30 -23.89 -23.58
C ASP A 388 -15.35 -24.47 -22.15
N LEU A 389 -14.84 -23.74 -21.15
CA LEU A 389 -14.92 -24.11 -19.75
C LEU A 389 -16.14 -23.52 -19.02
N LEU A 390 -16.97 -22.69 -19.66
CA LEU A 390 -18.21 -22.17 -19.07
C LEU A 390 -19.26 -23.28 -18.98
N SER A 391 -19.93 -23.38 -17.83
CA SER A 391 -21.06 -24.30 -17.67
C SER A 391 -22.38 -23.69 -18.17
N ASP A 392 -23.31 -24.54 -18.59
CA ASP A 392 -24.68 -24.10 -18.97
C ASP A 392 -25.31 -23.23 -17.86
N GLU A 393 -25.12 -23.61 -16.59
CA GLU A 393 -25.63 -22.86 -15.43
C GLU A 393 -25.02 -21.44 -15.34
N GLU A 394 -23.71 -21.28 -15.57
CA GLU A 394 -23.05 -19.97 -15.61
C GLU A 394 -23.55 -19.12 -16.78
N CYS A 395 -23.81 -19.73 -17.95
CA CYS A 395 -24.33 -19.04 -19.14
C CYS A 395 -25.79 -18.56 -18.99
N HIS A 396 -26.56 -19.13 -18.06
CA HIS A 396 -27.91 -18.66 -17.73
C HIS A 396 -27.94 -17.55 -16.66
N LEU A 397 -26.81 -17.20 -16.04
CA LEU A 397 -26.75 -16.06 -15.13
C LEU A 397 -26.84 -14.74 -15.93
N PRO A 398 -27.69 -13.78 -15.54
CA PRO A 398 -27.93 -12.58 -16.35
C PRO A 398 -26.76 -11.59 -16.38
N TYR A 399 -25.93 -11.52 -15.33
CA TYR A 399 -24.94 -10.44 -15.19
C TYR A 399 -23.49 -10.93 -15.10
N ALA A 400 -22.58 -10.09 -15.59
CA ALA A 400 -21.16 -10.11 -15.28
C ALA A 400 -20.83 -8.91 -14.38
N VAL A 401 -20.28 -9.17 -13.19
CA VAL A 401 -19.98 -8.14 -12.17
C VAL A 401 -18.48 -8.04 -11.91
N GLY A 402 -17.93 -6.83 -12.06
CA GLY A 402 -16.52 -6.52 -11.81
C GLY A 402 -16.26 -6.08 -10.36
N LEU A 403 -15.29 -6.73 -9.72
CA LEU A 403 -14.73 -6.32 -8.43
C LEU A 403 -13.30 -5.84 -8.59
N ASP A 404 -12.99 -4.64 -8.14
CA ASP A 404 -11.62 -4.12 -8.08
C ASP A 404 -11.11 -4.06 -6.64
N LEU A 405 -9.88 -4.54 -6.41
CA LEU A 405 -9.25 -4.47 -5.09
C LEU A 405 -8.62 -3.09 -4.85
N ASN A 406 -9.14 -2.37 -3.86
CA ASN A 406 -8.65 -1.04 -3.49
C ASN A 406 -7.13 -1.03 -3.27
N THR A 407 -6.39 -0.42 -4.19
CA THR A 407 -4.92 -0.23 -4.10
C THR A 407 -4.17 -1.54 -3.80
N ALA A 408 -4.35 -2.59 -4.61
CA ALA A 408 -3.83 -3.93 -4.30
C ALA A 408 -2.31 -3.98 -4.02
N PHE A 409 -1.50 -3.24 -4.79
CA PHE A 409 -0.05 -3.16 -4.57
C PHE A 409 0.33 -2.44 -3.26
N LEU A 410 -0.46 -1.46 -2.81
CA LEU A 410 -0.29 -0.85 -1.48
C LEU A 410 -0.54 -1.89 -0.38
N ALA A 411 -1.61 -2.68 -0.51
CA ALA A 411 -1.93 -3.75 0.43
C ALA A 411 -0.85 -4.85 0.46
N ALA A 412 -0.25 -5.16 -0.69
CA ALA A 412 0.86 -6.12 -0.79
C ALA A 412 2.17 -5.57 -0.17
N ALA A 413 2.46 -4.27 -0.31
CA ALA A 413 3.63 -3.64 0.31
C ALA A 413 3.64 -3.70 1.86
N ALA A 414 2.48 -3.89 2.50
CA ALA A 414 2.35 -3.99 3.95
C ALA A 414 3.14 -5.18 4.54
N ARG A 415 4.09 -4.90 5.44
CA ARG A 415 5.00 -5.87 6.07
C ARG A 415 5.76 -6.72 5.06
N LEU A 416 6.15 -6.10 3.94
CA LEU A 416 6.93 -6.75 2.91
C LEU A 416 8.42 -6.68 3.29
N THR A 417 8.99 -7.80 3.72
CA THR A 417 10.43 -7.95 3.86
C THR A 417 11.07 -8.01 2.47
N VAL A 418 11.98 -7.09 2.19
CA VAL A 418 12.76 -7.04 0.94
C VAL A 418 14.24 -7.03 1.23
N GLY A 419 15.06 -7.30 0.20
CA GLY A 419 16.51 -7.18 0.31
C GLY A 419 16.98 -5.74 0.40
N LEU A 420 18.02 -5.50 1.19
CA LEU A 420 18.71 -4.21 1.31
C LEU A 420 20.14 -4.27 0.76
N SER A 421 20.74 -5.46 0.70
CA SER A 421 22.05 -5.71 0.09
C SER A 421 21.96 -6.03 -1.42
N ALA A 422 23.13 -6.07 -2.06
CA ALA A 422 23.32 -6.65 -3.39
C ALA A 422 22.93 -8.15 -3.44
N PRO A 423 22.66 -8.70 -4.64
CA PRO A 423 22.47 -10.13 -4.86
C PRO A 423 23.74 -10.95 -4.67
N ASP A 424 23.62 -12.06 -3.94
CA ASP A 424 24.57 -13.18 -3.97
C ASP A 424 23.97 -14.34 -4.76
N HIS A 425 24.76 -15.00 -5.61
CA HIS A 425 24.34 -16.13 -6.45
C HIS A 425 24.64 -17.47 -5.78
N PHE A 426 23.68 -18.40 -5.85
CA PHE A 426 23.77 -19.74 -5.27
C PHE A 426 23.25 -20.80 -6.25
N HIS A 427 23.88 -21.97 -6.27
CA HIS A 427 23.42 -23.15 -7.00
C HIS A 427 22.85 -24.20 -6.03
N GLY A 428 21.71 -24.81 -6.37
CA GLY A 428 20.99 -25.78 -5.55
C GLY A 428 20.65 -25.38 -4.11
N PRO A 429 20.35 -24.11 -3.76
CA PRO A 429 20.07 -23.74 -2.37
C PRO A 429 18.73 -24.32 -1.89
N GLN A 430 18.68 -24.74 -0.62
CA GLN A 430 17.40 -25.09 0.01
C GLN A 430 16.48 -23.86 0.05
N PHE A 431 15.24 -24.02 -0.40
CA PHE A 431 14.28 -22.92 -0.39
C PHE A 431 13.97 -22.47 1.04
N ASN A 432 13.99 -21.15 1.27
CA ASN A 432 13.62 -20.54 2.54
C ASN A 432 12.72 -19.32 2.29
N PRO A 433 11.41 -19.37 2.65
CA PRO A 433 10.47 -18.30 2.38
C PRO A 433 10.74 -17.00 3.16
N LYS A 434 11.69 -17.01 4.10
CA LYS A 434 12.10 -15.82 4.87
C LYS A 434 13.25 -15.03 4.21
N ILE A 435 13.92 -15.57 3.19
CA ILE A 435 15.05 -14.92 2.51
C ILE A 435 14.54 -14.31 1.19
N PRO A 436 14.47 -12.98 1.05
CA PRO A 436 14.11 -12.34 -0.20
C PRO A 436 15.14 -12.63 -1.28
N GLY A 437 14.63 -13.03 -2.44
CA GLY A 437 15.44 -13.31 -3.62
C GLY A 437 14.60 -13.78 -4.81
N SER A 438 15.34 -14.02 -5.88
CA SER A 438 14.86 -14.57 -7.15
C SER A 438 15.34 -16.01 -7.27
N TRP A 439 14.45 -16.94 -7.60
CA TRP A 439 14.69 -18.38 -7.52
C TRP A 439 14.36 -19.03 -8.87
N LEU A 440 15.29 -19.78 -9.45
CA LEU A 440 15.05 -20.61 -10.62
C LEU A 440 14.47 -21.94 -10.14
N VAL A 441 13.20 -22.21 -10.47
CA VAL A 441 12.47 -23.40 -10.02
C VAL A 441 11.69 -23.96 -11.22
N ASP A 442 11.56 -25.29 -11.30
CA ASP A 442 10.56 -25.90 -12.17
C ASP A 442 9.23 -26.00 -11.42
N LEU A 443 8.17 -25.44 -12.02
CA LEU A 443 6.78 -25.52 -11.54
C LEU A 443 5.84 -26.02 -12.65
N SER A 444 6.37 -26.55 -13.75
CA SER A 444 5.59 -27.06 -14.88
C SER A 444 4.78 -28.32 -14.55
N HIS A 445 5.13 -29.01 -13.47
CA HIS A 445 4.42 -30.15 -12.89
C HIS A 445 3.19 -29.76 -12.04
N VAL A 446 2.95 -28.46 -11.83
CA VAL A 446 1.87 -27.99 -10.95
C VAL A 446 0.57 -27.83 -11.74
N GLU A 447 -0.34 -28.79 -11.56
CA GLU A 447 -1.67 -28.77 -12.18
C GLU A 447 -2.73 -28.20 -11.21
N LEU A 448 -3.49 -27.23 -11.71
CA LEU A 448 -4.58 -26.52 -11.01
C LEU A 448 -5.87 -26.64 -11.84
N ASP A 449 -7.02 -26.30 -11.24
CA ASP A 449 -8.31 -26.22 -11.94
C ASP A 449 -8.21 -25.19 -13.09
N PRO A 450 -8.44 -25.56 -14.37
CA PRO A 450 -8.21 -24.68 -15.51
C PRO A 450 -9.17 -23.48 -15.56
N ARG A 451 -10.21 -23.46 -14.73
CA ARG A 451 -11.10 -22.32 -14.53
C ARG A 451 -10.52 -21.25 -13.58
N LEU A 452 -9.30 -21.45 -13.09
CA LEU A 452 -8.53 -20.49 -12.30
C LEU A 452 -7.20 -20.15 -13.02
N PRO A 453 -6.74 -18.89 -12.98
CA PRO A 453 -5.42 -18.54 -13.50
C PRO A 453 -4.31 -19.16 -12.64
N SER A 454 -3.29 -19.74 -13.27
CA SER A 454 -2.03 -20.11 -12.62
C SER A 454 -1.44 -18.93 -11.82
N PRO A 455 -1.03 -19.09 -10.55
CA PRO A 455 -0.37 -18.02 -9.79
C PRO A 455 1.10 -17.80 -10.19
N PHE A 456 1.66 -18.66 -11.05
CA PHE A 456 3.07 -18.68 -11.40
C PHE A 456 3.39 -17.78 -12.61
N THR A 457 2.40 -17.46 -13.44
CA THR A 457 2.56 -16.62 -14.64
C THR A 457 1.63 -15.40 -14.57
N PRO A 458 1.97 -14.27 -15.22
CA PRO A 458 1.05 -13.15 -15.36
C PRO A 458 -0.08 -13.43 -16.36
N THR A 459 0.14 -14.31 -17.35
CA THR A 459 -0.90 -14.75 -18.30
C THR A 459 -1.94 -15.67 -17.66
N GLY A 460 -1.64 -16.27 -16.50
CA GLY A 460 -2.48 -17.29 -15.87
C GLY A 460 -2.35 -18.68 -16.50
N GLU A 461 -1.45 -18.87 -17.45
CA GLU A 461 -1.13 -20.18 -18.06
C GLU A 461 -0.22 -21.02 -17.14
N ARG A 462 -0.25 -22.35 -17.30
CA ARG A 462 0.69 -23.24 -16.60
C ARG A 462 2.12 -23.02 -17.14
N PRO A 463 3.15 -22.95 -16.29
CA PRO A 463 4.54 -22.95 -16.76
C PRO A 463 4.84 -24.18 -17.62
N ASP A 464 5.69 -24.01 -18.62
CA ASP A 464 6.16 -25.04 -19.56
C ASP A 464 7.51 -25.67 -19.16
N GLY A 465 8.24 -25.03 -18.22
CA GLY A 465 9.47 -25.56 -17.64
C GLY A 465 10.03 -24.70 -16.50
N PRO A 466 11.36 -24.81 -16.23
CA PRO A 466 12.05 -23.98 -15.25
C PRO A 466 12.00 -22.49 -15.57
N ALA A 467 11.61 -21.67 -14.59
CA ALA A 467 11.57 -20.22 -14.72
C ALA A 467 12.00 -19.50 -13.43
N TRP A 468 12.31 -18.21 -13.55
CA TRP A 468 12.64 -17.37 -12.40
C TRP A 468 11.37 -16.85 -11.73
N TYR A 469 11.27 -17.09 -10.43
CA TYR A 469 10.16 -16.68 -9.57
C TYR A 469 10.65 -15.87 -8.38
N GLN A 470 9.83 -14.95 -7.90
CA GLN A 470 10.12 -14.25 -6.65
C GLN A 470 9.72 -15.14 -5.46
N THR A 471 10.40 -14.95 -4.33
CA THR A 471 10.22 -15.74 -3.10
C THR A 471 8.76 -16.00 -2.70
N HIS A 472 7.84 -15.03 -2.84
CA HIS A 472 6.42 -15.22 -2.48
C HIS A 472 5.70 -16.20 -3.41
N THR A 473 6.05 -16.22 -4.70
CA THR A 473 5.50 -17.14 -5.70
C THR A 473 5.91 -18.58 -5.40
N VAL A 474 7.20 -18.80 -5.08
CA VAL A 474 7.72 -20.13 -4.68
C VAL A 474 7.16 -20.58 -3.32
N ALA A 475 7.07 -19.67 -2.35
CA ALA A 475 6.44 -19.95 -1.06
C ALA A 475 4.96 -20.34 -1.22
N TYR A 476 4.27 -19.78 -2.22
CA TYR A 476 2.88 -20.12 -2.48
C TYR A 476 2.72 -21.49 -3.17
N ALA A 477 3.67 -21.93 -3.99
CA ALA A 477 3.69 -23.31 -4.49
C ALA A 477 3.77 -24.33 -3.33
N GLN A 478 4.60 -24.06 -2.31
CA GLN A 478 4.65 -24.89 -1.09
C GLN A 478 3.34 -24.84 -0.29
N GLU A 479 2.70 -23.68 -0.16
CA GLU A 479 1.42 -23.54 0.53
C GLU A 479 0.28 -24.30 -0.16
N LEU A 480 0.30 -24.35 -1.49
CA LEU A 480 -0.62 -25.16 -2.30
C LEU A 480 -0.33 -26.67 -2.21
N GLY A 481 0.75 -27.08 -1.54
CA GLY A 481 1.10 -28.48 -1.27
C GLY A 481 2.11 -29.08 -2.26
N TYR A 482 2.70 -28.29 -3.16
CA TYR A 482 3.63 -28.78 -4.17
C TYR A 482 5.09 -28.70 -3.70
N ASN A 483 5.88 -29.71 -4.08
CA ASN A 483 7.32 -29.71 -3.84
C ASN A 483 8.00 -28.63 -4.70
N VAL A 484 8.96 -27.92 -4.10
CA VAL A 484 9.81 -26.92 -4.77
C VAL A 484 11.27 -27.33 -4.61
N GLN A 485 12.02 -27.33 -5.70
CA GLN A 485 13.45 -27.63 -5.73
C GLN A 485 14.16 -26.53 -6.52
N PRO A 486 14.76 -25.53 -5.86
CA PRO A 486 15.50 -24.48 -6.56
C PRO A 486 16.75 -25.03 -7.24
N LEU A 487 16.90 -24.74 -8.52
CA LEU A 487 18.10 -25.02 -9.31
C LEU A 487 19.18 -23.99 -9.02
N GLU A 488 18.78 -22.72 -8.96
CA GLU A 488 19.64 -21.56 -8.69
C GLU A 488 18.86 -20.49 -7.93
N ALA A 489 19.56 -19.59 -7.23
CA ALA A 489 18.93 -18.40 -6.65
C ALA A 489 19.87 -17.20 -6.55
N TYR A 490 19.30 -16.01 -6.63
CA TYR A 490 19.95 -14.74 -6.26
C TYR A 490 19.32 -14.22 -4.97
N LEU A 491 20.03 -14.35 -3.85
CA LEU A 491 19.53 -14.10 -2.49
C LEU A 491 20.13 -12.84 -1.90
N ARG A 492 19.46 -12.27 -0.88
CA ARG A 492 19.87 -11.02 -0.21
C ARG A 492 20.17 -11.29 1.27
N ARG A 493 21.38 -10.91 1.73
CA ARG A 493 21.83 -11.10 3.12
C ARG A 493 21.17 -10.11 4.08
N GLU A 494 21.20 -8.83 3.72
CA GLU A 494 20.53 -7.78 4.49
C GLU A 494 19.09 -7.64 4.02
N THR A 495 18.16 -7.56 4.97
CA THR A 495 16.72 -7.53 4.67
C THR A 495 15.98 -6.58 5.61
N GLY A 496 14.82 -6.10 5.19
CA GLY A 496 13.98 -5.30 6.07
C GLY A 496 12.65 -4.87 5.44
N ALA A 497 11.74 -4.40 6.29
CA ALA A 497 10.47 -3.82 5.87
C ALA A 497 10.66 -2.36 5.43
N TYR A 498 11.31 -2.19 4.26
CA TYR A 498 11.62 -0.87 3.70
C TYR A 498 10.35 -0.03 3.47
N LEU A 499 9.33 -0.64 2.83
CA LEU A 499 8.10 0.01 2.41
C LEU A 499 7.07 0.23 3.54
N ASP A 500 7.26 -0.29 4.75
CA ASP A 500 6.22 -0.24 5.81
C ASP A 500 5.76 1.19 6.16
N PRO A 501 6.66 2.18 6.41
CA PRO A 501 6.23 3.55 6.68
C PRO A 501 5.53 4.20 5.47
N TRP A 502 5.95 3.85 4.26
CA TRP A 502 5.36 4.34 3.00
C TRP A 502 3.95 3.79 2.82
N HIS A 503 3.77 2.49 3.09
CA HIS A 503 2.46 1.83 3.13
C HIS A 503 1.56 2.49 4.17
N ASP A 504 2.02 2.61 5.42
CA ASP A 504 1.19 3.09 6.53
C ASP A 504 0.72 4.54 6.27
N ARG A 505 1.61 5.40 5.77
CA ARG A 505 1.27 6.79 5.44
C ARG A 505 0.32 6.91 4.26
N LEU A 506 0.55 6.20 3.15
CA LEU A 506 -0.36 6.23 1.99
C LEU A 506 -1.71 5.58 2.29
N LYS A 507 -1.74 4.52 3.11
CA LYS A 507 -2.98 3.90 3.58
C LYS A 507 -3.80 4.86 4.43
N THR A 508 -3.17 5.59 5.35
CA THR A 508 -3.84 6.62 6.13
C THR A 508 -4.33 7.75 5.23
N ALA A 509 -3.49 8.27 4.34
CA ALA A 509 -3.88 9.30 3.36
C ALA A 509 -5.12 8.90 2.54
N TYR A 510 -5.14 7.67 2.02
CA TYR A 510 -6.23 7.11 1.23
C TYR A 510 -7.52 6.94 2.04
N LEU A 511 -7.42 6.35 3.24
CA LEU A 511 -8.58 6.12 4.12
C LEU A 511 -9.17 7.42 4.67
N ASP A 512 -8.34 8.38 5.08
CA ASP A 512 -8.81 9.67 5.58
C ASP A 512 -9.49 10.47 4.46
N THR A 513 -8.98 10.41 3.22
CA THR A 513 -9.62 11.07 2.06
C THR A 513 -10.94 10.41 1.68
N LEU A 514 -11.05 9.07 1.76
CA LEU A 514 -12.33 8.38 1.59
C LEU A 514 -13.32 8.73 2.71
N ALA A 515 -12.87 8.86 3.95
CA ALA A 515 -13.73 9.23 5.07
C ALA A 515 -14.28 10.66 4.93
N ASP A 516 -13.46 11.63 4.49
CA ASP A 516 -13.94 12.99 4.16
C ASP A 516 -14.99 12.97 3.03
N LEU A 517 -14.84 12.06 2.05
CA LEU A 517 -15.80 11.82 0.96
C LEU A 517 -17.01 10.94 1.38
N GLY A 518 -17.19 10.69 2.68
CA GLY A 518 -18.33 9.96 3.23
C GLY A 518 -18.24 8.43 3.19
N VAL A 519 -17.11 7.86 2.76
CA VAL A 519 -16.88 6.40 2.70
C VAL A 519 -16.05 5.94 3.90
N THR A 520 -16.73 5.67 5.02
CA THR A 520 -16.06 5.26 6.27
C THR A 520 -15.95 3.73 6.42
N ARG A 521 -15.16 3.28 7.40
CA ARG A 521 -14.82 1.85 7.62
C ARG A 521 -15.87 1.07 8.41
N ASP A 522 -16.86 1.75 8.96
CA ASP A 522 -17.94 1.26 9.81
C ASP A 522 -19.27 1.13 9.08
N LEU A 523 -19.34 1.57 7.81
CA LEU A 523 -20.46 1.29 6.91
C LEU A 523 -20.64 -0.23 6.75
N ASP A 524 -21.90 -0.68 6.77
CA ASP A 524 -22.25 -2.01 6.25
C ASP A 524 -22.09 -2.05 4.72
N ASP A 525 -22.14 -3.24 4.15
CA ASP A 525 -21.82 -3.42 2.73
C ASP A 525 -22.83 -2.72 1.79
N ARG A 526 -24.11 -2.57 2.17
CA ARG A 526 -25.10 -1.83 1.36
C ARG A 526 -24.84 -0.33 1.43
N ALA A 527 -24.58 0.19 2.63
CA ALA A 527 -24.21 1.59 2.82
C ALA A 527 -22.88 1.94 2.14
N PHE A 528 -21.89 1.04 2.16
CA PHE A 528 -20.62 1.17 1.46
C PHE A 528 -20.82 1.26 -0.06
N LEU A 529 -21.61 0.37 -0.67
CA LEU A 529 -21.91 0.42 -2.10
C LEU A 529 -22.59 1.76 -2.48
N ALA A 530 -23.63 2.16 -1.75
CA ALA A 530 -24.36 3.40 -1.99
C ALA A 530 -23.54 4.68 -1.72
N ALA A 531 -22.48 4.60 -0.90
CA ALA A 531 -21.52 5.69 -0.71
C ALA A 531 -20.47 5.72 -1.83
N MET A 532 -19.93 4.56 -2.21
CA MET A 532 -18.95 4.42 -3.30
C MET A 532 -19.49 4.86 -4.67
N GLU A 533 -20.79 4.76 -4.91
CA GLU A 533 -21.43 5.27 -6.13
C GLU A 533 -21.30 6.80 -6.26
N ARG A 534 -21.49 7.54 -5.16
CA ARG A 534 -21.63 9.02 -5.16
C ARG A 534 -20.45 9.78 -4.54
N HIS A 535 -19.44 9.08 -4.00
CA HIS A 535 -18.34 9.72 -3.26
C HIS A 535 -17.58 10.78 -4.05
N LYS A 536 -17.52 10.69 -5.38
CA LYS A 536 -16.82 11.67 -6.23
C LYS A 536 -17.54 13.00 -6.34
N ASP A 537 -18.87 12.99 -6.21
CA ASP A 537 -19.73 14.16 -6.39
C ASP A 537 -19.80 15.01 -5.11
N ALA A 538 -19.31 14.49 -3.98
CA ALA A 538 -19.35 15.14 -2.67
C ALA A 538 -18.38 16.34 -2.56
N ASP A 539 -17.15 16.21 -3.07
CA ASP A 539 -16.18 17.31 -3.23
C ASP A 539 -15.19 16.97 -4.35
N PRO A 540 -15.27 17.64 -5.52
CA PRO A 540 -14.38 17.42 -6.66
C PRO A 540 -12.89 17.58 -6.32
N ALA A 541 -12.52 18.46 -5.40
CA ALA A 541 -11.14 18.66 -4.99
C ALA A 541 -10.61 17.46 -4.19
N LEU A 542 -11.39 16.94 -3.23
CA LEU A 542 -11.03 15.74 -2.50
C LEU A 542 -11.07 14.48 -3.38
N ALA A 543 -11.97 14.43 -4.38
CA ALA A 543 -11.95 13.41 -5.41
C ALA A 543 -10.65 13.45 -6.25
N ALA A 544 -10.14 14.64 -6.58
CA ALA A 544 -8.86 14.82 -7.24
C ALA A 544 -7.67 14.42 -6.33
N VAL A 545 -7.70 14.78 -5.03
CA VAL A 545 -6.71 14.30 -4.05
C VAL A 545 -6.70 12.77 -3.96
N LEU A 546 -7.87 12.13 -3.97
CA LEU A 546 -8.01 10.67 -3.98
C LEU A 546 -7.41 10.05 -5.25
N GLY A 547 -7.58 10.71 -6.41
CA GLY A 547 -6.91 10.36 -7.68
C GLY A 547 -5.40 10.44 -7.55
N ALA A 548 -4.87 11.56 -7.06
CA ALA A 548 -3.43 11.78 -6.89
C ALA A 548 -2.78 10.79 -5.92
N ILE A 549 -3.45 10.42 -4.83
CA ILE A 549 -2.99 9.38 -3.90
C ILE A 549 -2.89 8.02 -4.61
N LYS A 550 -3.90 7.62 -5.39
CA LYS A 550 -3.88 6.37 -6.18
C LYS A 550 -2.75 6.37 -7.23
N ALA A 551 -2.58 7.48 -7.95
CA ALA A 551 -1.51 7.65 -8.92
C ALA A 551 -0.12 7.62 -8.25
N THR A 552 0.01 8.13 -7.02
CA THR A 552 1.24 8.07 -6.21
C THR A 552 1.60 6.62 -5.83
N VAL A 553 0.60 5.80 -5.47
CA VAL A 553 0.79 4.37 -5.21
C VAL A 553 1.25 3.64 -6.48
N LYS A 554 0.48 3.73 -7.58
CA LYS A 554 0.76 3.03 -8.86
C LYS A 554 2.12 3.45 -9.41
N GLY A 555 2.32 4.75 -9.58
CA GLY A 555 3.53 5.33 -10.16
C GLY A 555 4.77 5.13 -9.29
N GLY A 556 4.63 5.20 -7.95
CA GLY A 556 5.75 4.98 -7.03
C GLY A 556 6.33 3.57 -7.11
N ILE A 557 5.47 2.55 -7.25
CA ILE A 557 5.90 1.15 -7.44
C ILE A 557 6.44 0.93 -8.86
N GLY A 558 5.79 1.45 -9.91
CA GLY A 558 6.28 1.33 -11.29
C GLY A 558 7.68 1.92 -11.47
N LYS A 559 7.96 3.08 -10.83
CA LYS A 559 9.27 3.75 -10.90
C LYS A 559 10.45 2.93 -10.34
N LEU A 560 10.19 1.88 -9.56
CA LEU A 560 11.23 0.97 -9.06
C LEU A 560 11.89 0.14 -10.18
N ARG A 561 11.25 -0.03 -11.35
CA ARG A 561 11.80 -0.71 -12.55
C ARG A 561 11.76 0.17 -13.80
N GLU A 562 11.77 1.50 -13.62
CA GLU A 562 11.67 2.47 -14.72
C GLU A 562 12.65 2.17 -15.86
N ARG A 563 12.11 1.82 -17.03
CA ARG A 563 12.82 1.51 -18.28
C ARG A 563 13.45 2.76 -18.93
N PRO A 564 14.44 2.61 -19.81
CA PRO A 564 15.01 3.74 -20.56
C PRO A 564 13.95 4.39 -21.48
N GLN A 565 14.11 5.68 -21.75
CA GLN A 565 13.18 6.45 -22.59
C GLN A 565 13.90 7.08 -23.78
N GLY A 566 13.28 6.99 -24.96
CA GLY A 566 13.63 7.74 -26.15
C GLY A 566 14.32 6.92 -27.26
N ARG A 567 13.94 7.20 -28.52
CA ARG A 567 14.32 6.48 -29.75
C ARG A 567 15.83 6.44 -30.11
N ARG A 568 16.72 6.98 -29.26
CA ARG A 568 18.17 7.01 -29.47
C ARG A 568 18.96 6.19 -28.44
N TYR A 569 18.28 5.68 -27.41
CA TYR A 569 18.87 4.78 -26.43
C TYR A 569 19.39 3.51 -27.13
N ARG A 570 20.51 2.96 -26.63
CA ARG A 570 21.07 1.69 -27.09
C ARG A 570 21.17 0.72 -25.92
N ASP A 571 20.81 -0.53 -26.17
CA ASP A 571 20.88 -1.60 -25.18
C ASP A 571 22.29 -1.67 -24.56
N GLY A 572 22.33 -1.72 -23.23
CA GLY A 572 23.56 -1.71 -22.45
C GLY A 572 24.06 -0.32 -22.02
N GLU A 573 23.52 0.77 -22.55
CA GLU A 573 23.79 2.12 -22.04
C GLU A 573 23.09 2.32 -20.67
N ARG A 574 23.71 3.06 -19.75
CA ARG A 574 23.05 3.47 -18.48
C ARG A 574 22.08 4.62 -18.75
N TRP A 575 20.89 4.57 -18.13
CA TRP A 575 19.90 5.65 -18.20
C TRP A 575 19.65 6.29 -16.82
N PRO A 576 19.12 7.53 -16.73
CA PRO A 576 19.08 8.31 -15.49
C PRO A 576 18.32 7.68 -14.31
N ALA A 577 17.49 6.66 -14.55
CA ALA A 577 16.77 5.96 -13.50
C ALA A 577 17.70 5.06 -12.67
N LEU A 578 18.75 4.49 -13.31
CA LEU A 578 19.74 3.60 -12.70
C LEU A 578 20.69 4.32 -11.73
N GLU A 579 20.71 5.66 -11.75
CA GLU A 579 21.52 6.49 -10.85
C GLU A 579 20.80 6.78 -9.52
N ARG A 580 19.75 6.00 -9.20
CA ARG A 580 18.96 6.14 -7.97
C ARG A 580 19.02 4.85 -7.14
N PRO A 581 19.31 4.92 -5.83
CA PRO A 581 19.18 3.77 -4.93
C PRO A 581 17.78 3.13 -4.91
N THR A 582 16.75 3.88 -5.32
CA THR A 582 15.35 3.40 -5.40
C THR A 582 15.01 2.68 -6.70
N TRP A 583 15.92 2.57 -7.68
CA TRP A 583 15.70 1.65 -8.82
C TRP A 583 16.05 0.24 -8.33
N ARG A 584 15.01 -0.54 -8.05
CA ARG A 584 15.03 -1.82 -7.33
C ARG A 584 13.95 -2.74 -7.89
N PRO A 585 14.20 -3.39 -9.05
CA PRO A 585 13.21 -4.25 -9.70
C PRO A 585 12.83 -5.45 -8.82
N ASP A 586 13.73 -5.92 -7.96
CA ASP A 586 13.47 -6.96 -6.97
C ASP A 586 12.39 -6.56 -5.94
N ILE A 587 12.36 -5.30 -5.52
CA ILE A 587 11.32 -4.76 -4.63
C ILE A 587 9.98 -4.67 -5.36
N ARG A 588 9.98 -4.23 -6.64
CA ARG A 588 8.76 -4.22 -7.48
C ARG A 588 8.18 -5.61 -7.64
N ALA A 589 9.02 -6.57 -8.04
CA ALA A 589 8.65 -7.96 -8.20
C ALA A 589 8.08 -8.57 -6.90
N ALA A 590 8.67 -8.25 -5.73
CA ALA A 590 8.19 -8.72 -4.44
C ALA A 590 6.81 -8.14 -4.02
N VAL A 591 6.47 -6.92 -4.46
CA VAL A 591 5.13 -6.34 -4.27
C VAL A 591 4.12 -7.04 -5.19
N ILE A 592 4.47 -7.22 -6.46
CA ILE A 592 3.56 -7.78 -7.47
C ILE A 592 3.32 -9.29 -7.25
N SER A 593 4.36 -10.08 -6.98
CA SER A 593 4.25 -11.51 -6.68
C SER A 593 3.30 -11.75 -5.50
N LYS A 594 3.48 -11.00 -4.41
CA LYS A 594 2.60 -11.05 -3.23
C LYS A 594 1.18 -10.56 -3.53
N ALA A 595 0.99 -9.59 -4.44
CA ALA A 595 -0.33 -9.18 -4.89
C ALA A 595 -1.02 -10.30 -5.69
N ARG A 596 -0.33 -10.94 -6.65
CA ARG A 596 -0.86 -12.05 -7.47
C ARG A 596 -1.19 -13.28 -6.62
N VAL A 597 -0.32 -13.66 -5.69
CA VAL A 597 -0.56 -14.71 -4.68
C VAL A 597 -1.77 -14.40 -3.78
N ASN A 598 -1.93 -13.14 -3.34
CA ASN A 598 -3.09 -12.73 -2.55
C ASN A 598 -4.39 -12.73 -3.38
N MET A 599 -4.32 -12.39 -4.67
CA MET A 599 -5.44 -12.50 -5.60
C MET A 599 -5.84 -13.96 -5.80
N HIS A 600 -4.91 -14.83 -6.21
CA HIS A 600 -5.18 -16.26 -6.41
C HIS A 600 -5.79 -16.93 -5.17
N ARG A 601 -5.28 -16.61 -3.97
CA ARG A 601 -5.87 -17.12 -2.72
C ARG A 601 -7.33 -16.69 -2.53
N LYS A 602 -7.74 -15.50 -2.98
CA LYS A 602 -9.15 -15.08 -2.98
C LYS A 602 -9.96 -15.84 -4.02
N LEU A 603 -9.46 -15.98 -5.25
CA LEU A 603 -10.12 -16.72 -6.34
C LEU A 603 -10.39 -18.19 -5.94
N LEU A 604 -9.36 -18.86 -5.41
CA LEU A 604 -9.44 -20.23 -4.91
C LEU A 604 -10.44 -20.38 -3.75
N ASN A 605 -10.54 -19.38 -2.88
CA ASN A 605 -11.52 -19.39 -1.79
C ASN A 605 -12.94 -19.09 -2.29
N MET A 606 -13.13 -18.25 -3.32
CA MET A 606 -14.43 -18.05 -3.96
C MET A 606 -14.94 -19.37 -4.55
N ALA A 607 -14.15 -20.02 -5.41
CA ALA A 607 -14.51 -21.30 -6.01
C ALA A 607 -14.90 -22.35 -4.94
N LYS A 608 -14.16 -22.43 -3.83
CA LYS A 608 -14.47 -23.33 -2.70
C LYS A 608 -15.72 -22.95 -1.89
N LEU A 609 -16.08 -21.67 -1.81
CA LEU A 609 -17.18 -21.17 -0.97
C LEU A 609 -18.50 -21.01 -1.72
N THR A 610 -18.46 -20.74 -3.03
CA THR A 610 -19.64 -20.42 -3.84
C THR A 610 -19.82 -21.33 -5.05
N GLY A 611 -18.80 -22.11 -5.44
CA GLY A 611 -18.79 -22.86 -6.70
C GLY A 611 -18.56 -21.98 -7.94
N LEU A 612 -18.50 -20.65 -7.79
CA LEU A 612 -18.34 -19.71 -8.90
C LEU A 612 -16.86 -19.47 -9.21
N TYR A 613 -16.56 -19.38 -10.50
CA TYR A 613 -15.22 -19.16 -11.03
C TYR A 613 -15.16 -17.81 -11.77
N PRO A 614 -14.00 -17.13 -11.78
CA PRO A 614 -13.84 -15.87 -12.50
C PRO A 614 -13.97 -16.07 -14.02
N LEU A 615 -14.55 -15.10 -14.71
CA LEU A 615 -14.55 -15.02 -16.17
C LEU A 615 -13.22 -14.47 -16.69
N ALA A 616 -12.68 -13.47 -15.98
CA ALA A 616 -11.40 -12.85 -16.31
C ALA A 616 -10.79 -12.11 -15.12
N VAL A 617 -9.48 -11.89 -15.17
CA VAL A 617 -8.71 -11.09 -14.22
C VAL A 617 -7.78 -10.15 -14.99
N LEU A 618 -7.78 -8.87 -14.60
CA LEU A 618 -6.87 -7.84 -15.12
C LEU A 618 -6.35 -6.99 -13.95
N SER A 619 -5.05 -7.12 -13.65
CA SER A 619 -4.40 -6.53 -12.48
C SER A 619 -5.11 -6.88 -11.16
N ASP A 620 -5.87 -5.93 -10.63
CA ASP A 620 -6.61 -5.96 -9.38
C ASP A 620 -8.13 -6.04 -9.57
N CYS A 621 -8.60 -6.03 -10.83
CA CYS A 621 -9.98 -6.25 -11.22
C CYS A 621 -10.23 -7.73 -11.60
N VAL A 622 -11.32 -8.29 -11.09
CA VAL A 622 -11.84 -9.62 -11.45
C VAL A 622 -13.31 -9.52 -11.84
N VAL A 623 -13.73 -10.27 -12.86
CA VAL A 623 -15.13 -10.37 -13.27
C VAL A 623 -15.68 -11.76 -12.92
N TYR A 624 -16.85 -11.81 -12.29
CA TYR A 624 -17.59 -13.03 -11.98
C TYR A 624 -18.97 -13.03 -12.68
N PRO A 625 -19.50 -14.21 -13.07
CA PRO A 625 -20.90 -14.31 -13.44
C PRO A 625 -21.77 -14.19 -12.16
N SER A 626 -22.96 -13.61 -12.28
CA SER A 626 -23.78 -13.22 -11.12
C SER A 626 -25.29 -13.32 -11.40
N PRO A 627 -26.09 -13.80 -10.43
CA PRO A 627 -27.55 -13.85 -10.56
C PRO A 627 -28.22 -12.47 -10.46
N GLY A 628 -27.50 -11.44 -9.99
CA GLY A 628 -27.97 -10.07 -9.88
C GLY A 628 -26.86 -9.04 -10.14
N PRO A 629 -27.21 -7.75 -10.28
CA PRO A 629 -26.27 -6.69 -10.65
C PRO A 629 -25.35 -6.25 -9.50
N SER A 630 -25.45 -6.85 -8.31
CA SER A 630 -24.66 -6.46 -7.13
C SER A 630 -23.59 -7.49 -6.78
N PRO A 631 -22.42 -7.06 -6.28
CA PRO A 631 -21.51 -7.93 -5.53
C PRO A 631 -22.18 -8.74 -4.42
N LEU A 632 -23.24 -8.21 -3.80
CA LEU A 632 -23.99 -8.90 -2.75
C LEU A 632 -24.74 -10.15 -3.22
N ASP A 633 -24.96 -10.29 -4.53
CA ASP A 633 -25.73 -11.38 -5.11
C ASP A 633 -24.90 -12.66 -5.31
N PHE A 634 -23.56 -12.58 -5.20
CA PHE A 634 -22.65 -13.73 -5.35
C PHE A 634 -21.51 -13.81 -4.32
N LEU A 635 -21.24 -12.75 -3.55
CA LEU A 635 -20.20 -12.80 -2.51
C LEU A 635 -20.61 -13.75 -1.35
N PRO A 636 -19.67 -14.52 -0.77
CA PRO A 636 -20.01 -15.52 0.25
C PRO A 636 -20.25 -14.86 1.62
N TYR A 637 -21.50 -14.91 2.09
CA TYR A 637 -21.89 -14.53 3.45
C TYR A 637 -22.27 -15.75 4.29
N ALA A 638 -21.95 -15.72 5.58
CA ALA A 638 -22.48 -16.67 6.55
C ALA A 638 -23.96 -16.35 6.85
N ALA A 639 -24.73 -17.33 7.33
CA ALA A 639 -26.14 -17.14 7.76
C ALA A 639 -26.34 -16.04 8.84
N SER A 640 -25.26 -15.61 9.50
CA SER A 640 -25.25 -14.45 10.42
C SER A 640 -25.14 -13.08 9.74
N GLY A 641 -25.18 -13.03 8.40
CA GLY A 641 -25.01 -11.80 7.60
C GLY A 641 -23.57 -11.27 7.55
N LYS A 642 -22.58 -12.06 7.97
CA LYS A 642 -21.16 -11.65 7.97
C LYS A 642 -20.42 -12.19 6.75
N PRO A 643 -19.55 -11.40 6.08
CA PRO A 643 -18.71 -11.91 4.99
C PRO A 643 -17.84 -13.08 5.45
N GLN A 644 -17.78 -14.15 4.65
CA GLN A 644 -16.91 -15.30 4.93
C GLN A 644 -15.42 -14.89 4.84
N PRO A 645 -14.55 -15.47 5.68
CA PRO A 645 -13.12 -15.21 5.60
C PRO A 645 -12.49 -15.83 4.34
N GLY A 646 -11.40 -15.24 3.86
CA GLY A 646 -10.58 -15.80 2.77
C GLY A 646 -10.98 -15.35 1.35
N GLY A 647 -12.26 -15.12 1.09
CA GLY A 647 -12.76 -14.62 -0.21
C GLY A 647 -12.58 -13.11 -0.43
N PHE A 648 -13.28 -12.57 -1.43
CA PHE A 648 -13.48 -11.13 -1.56
C PHE A 648 -14.40 -10.62 -0.45
N ARG A 649 -14.15 -9.39 0.00
CA ARG A 649 -14.94 -8.69 1.02
C ARG A 649 -14.97 -7.23 0.64
N LEU A 650 -16.14 -6.61 0.72
CA LEU A 650 -16.31 -5.20 0.40
C LEU A 650 -15.68 -4.30 1.49
N GLY A 651 -15.44 -3.04 1.13
CA GLY A 651 -15.04 -1.98 2.07
C GLY A 651 -13.86 -1.13 1.59
N PRO A 652 -13.63 0.04 2.21
CA PRO A 652 -12.69 1.06 1.71
C PRO A 652 -11.22 0.80 2.05
N SER A 653 -10.87 -0.31 2.70
CA SER A 653 -9.47 -0.56 3.11
C SER A 653 -8.65 -1.19 1.98
N PRO A 654 -7.33 -0.90 1.90
CA PRO A 654 -6.47 -1.53 0.91
C PRO A 654 -6.57 -3.07 0.91
N GLY A 655 -6.77 -3.66 -0.28
CA GLY A 655 -6.94 -5.12 -0.47
C GLY A 655 -8.35 -5.67 -0.18
N LEU A 656 -9.31 -4.79 0.13
CA LEU A 656 -10.76 -5.08 0.07
C LEU A 656 -11.31 -4.67 -1.30
N ALA A 657 -12.43 -5.27 -1.68
CA ALA A 657 -13.08 -5.05 -2.97
C ALA A 657 -14.01 -3.82 -2.96
N LYS A 658 -14.17 -3.23 -4.13
CA LYS A 658 -15.27 -2.33 -4.49
C LYS A 658 -15.89 -2.80 -5.82
N PRO A 659 -17.13 -2.41 -6.15
CA PRO A 659 -17.63 -2.58 -7.52
C PRO A 659 -16.79 -1.72 -8.48
N GLU A 660 -16.52 -2.26 -9.66
CA GLU A 660 -15.84 -1.54 -10.76
C GLU A 660 -16.74 -1.36 -11.99
N GLY A 661 -17.66 -2.30 -12.23
CA GLY A 661 -18.67 -2.22 -13.28
C GLY A 661 -19.63 -3.42 -13.27
N VAL A 662 -20.71 -3.31 -14.02
CA VAL A 662 -21.75 -4.35 -14.18
C VAL A 662 -22.18 -4.34 -15.64
N GLN A 663 -22.27 -5.52 -16.25
CA GLN A 663 -22.72 -5.71 -17.64
C GLN A 663 -23.58 -6.98 -17.73
N GLU A 664 -24.24 -7.18 -18.87
CA GLU A 664 -24.91 -8.45 -19.18
C GLU A 664 -23.89 -9.59 -19.34
N MET A 665 -24.25 -10.82 -18.96
CA MET A 665 -23.36 -11.98 -19.10
C MET A 665 -23.01 -12.26 -20.57
N LEU A 666 -23.98 -12.13 -21.48
CA LEU A 666 -23.78 -12.29 -22.93
C LEU A 666 -22.73 -11.31 -23.49
N TRP A 667 -22.63 -10.10 -22.94
CA TRP A 667 -21.59 -9.14 -23.31
C TRP A 667 -20.19 -9.60 -22.88
N ALA A 668 -20.07 -10.26 -21.72
CA ALA A 668 -18.79 -10.78 -21.27
C ALA A 668 -18.35 -11.96 -22.14
N VAL A 669 -19.27 -12.87 -22.47
CA VAL A 669 -19.01 -14.01 -23.37
C VAL A 669 -18.57 -13.54 -24.76
N ASP A 670 -19.29 -12.59 -25.37
CA ASP A 670 -18.94 -12.01 -26.69
C ASP A 670 -17.53 -11.38 -26.72
N LEU A 671 -17.07 -10.79 -25.62
CA LEU A 671 -15.69 -10.32 -25.48
C LEU A 671 -14.69 -11.47 -25.34
N MET A 672 -15.01 -12.51 -24.56
CA MET A 672 -14.15 -13.68 -24.36
C MET A 672 -13.95 -14.47 -25.65
N GLU A 673 -15.01 -14.70 -26.44
CA GLU A 673 -14.93 -15.35 -27.77
C GLU A 673 -14.03 -14.57 -28.75
N LYS A 674 -13.94 -13.25 -28.61
CA LYS A 674 -13.07 -12.38 -29.41
C LYS A 674 -11.64 -12.28 -28.87
N GLY A 675 -11.31 -13.00 -27.78
CA GLY A 675 -10.01 -12.94 -27.11
C GLY A 675 -9.76 -11.63 -26.34
N TYR A 676 -10.79 -10.81 -26.11
CA TYR A 676 -10.69 -9.64 -25.26
C TYR A 676 -10.92 -10.00 -23.79
N ASN A 677 -10.37 -9.20 -22.87
CA ASN A 677 -10.53 -9.39 -21.44
C ASN A 677 -11.71 -8.54 -20.93
N PRO A 678 -12.85 -9.11 -20.48
CA PRO A 678 -14.00 -8.36 -19.98
C PRO A 678 -13.67 -7.39 -18.84
N ALA A 679 -12.70 -7.71 -17.97
CA ALA A 679 -12.28 -6.82 -16.89
C ALA A 679 -11.71 -5.49 -17.41
N ARG A 680 -11.25 -5.44 -18.67
CA ARG A 680 -10.80 -4.22 -19.33
C ARG A 680 -11.94 -3.25 -19.65
N HIS A 681 -13.15 -3.75 -19.94
CA HIS A 681 -14.25 -2.92 -20.46
C HIS A 681 -15.46 -2.86 -19.51
N ILE A 682 -15.44 -3.60 -18.40
CA ILE A 682 -16.57 -3.80 -17.46
C ILE A 682 -17.25 -2.50 -16.97
N LYS A 683 -16.48 -1.41 -16.94
CA LYS A 683 -16.90 -0.07 -16.48
C LYS A 683 -17.64 0.77 -17.53
N GLY A 684 -17.84 0.24 -18.74
CA GLY A 684 -18.42 0.99 -19.87
C GLY A 684 -17.42 1.89 -20.60
N GLY A 685 -16.12 1.59 -20.50
CA GLY A 685 -15.04 2.28 -21.20
C GLY A 685 -13.73 1.52 -21.05
N ASP A 686 -12.76 1.80 -21.92
CA ASP A 686 -11.47 1.12 -21.91
C ASP A 686 -10.68 1.44 -20.64
N ALA A 687 -10.52 0.45 -19.77
CA ALA A 687 -9.43 0.42 -18.81
C ALA A 687 -8.13 0.35 -19.62
N VAL A 688 -7.50 1.51 -19.80
CA VAL A 688 -6.19 1.58 -20.41
C VAL A 688 -5.21 0.90 -19.46
N LEU A 689 -4.65 -0.23 -19.90
CA LEU A 689 -3.33 -0.65 -19.46
C LEU A 689 -2.40 0.52 -19.83
N ASP A 690 -2.14 1.42 -18.88
CA ASP A 690 -1.10 2.44 -19.05
C ASP A 690 0.21 1.69 -19.28
N GLU A 691 0.69 1.70 -20.52
CA GLU A 691 2.05 1.27 -20.88
C GLU A 691 3.07 2.13 -20.12
N GLY A 692 3.40 1.66 -18.92
CA GLY A 692 4.23 2.33 -17.93
C GLY A 692 4.91 1.35 -16.97
N GLU A 693 5.09 0.11 -17.44
CA GLU A 693 5.94 -0.93 -16.83
C GLU A 693 7.41 -0.80 -17.27
#